data_AF-A0A0Q6AUA0-F1
#
_entry.id   AF-A0A0Q6AUA0-F1
#
_cell.length_a   1.000
_cell.length_b   1.000
_cell.length_c   1.000
_cell.angle_alpha   90.00
_cell.angle_beta   90.00
_cell.angle_gamma   90.00
#
_symmetry.space_group_name_H-M   'P 1'
#
loop_
_entity.id
_entity.type
_entity.pdbx_description
1 polymer ?
#
loop_
_entity_poly.entity_id
_entity_poly.type
_entity_poly.pdbx_seq_one_letter_code
_entity_poly.pdbx_strand_id
1 'polypeptide(L)'
;MPSFPIRRLAATAASAALLLTVLATAPAQATSPAPDPASAAPVTTASASTGATADLSDDMMQVPAAPLLKAQTDDEVSPAVGVTTHPVYVSLATVTAATGDDSATPPDDASIRAAIAQLHDYWWEESGHTVDVTLAGIETTSLDQTSCVPATVLNTVHTSAFGGRFAKYAWAGTNEHLIVISRETCGTTATAFGTVGGDGGEVFSSYGAGTALGVPVLLHEFGHNLGFGHAGAGMCRSTTSFDGAASDYRYATSADSPAACPVLEYGDFLDIMGYSVSSSRPHLSSVQKVRAGYLTDVTTLTGAGTTRQVTVSSLDGAAKGRALKVVDPVSGQDYYVEYRTATGTDATSPEFGGRSPSCALVGSGFTRCALTSDKTTGSVRVLRPLTLAGSTVSTVALAVGLDAKRDPSRRDTHLDAGESFTSANGGFTVTVRSMTPSGGAVLDVSLAGRAAKAPVSAPAPTLSAPAAATTTTRLSVDRTRQTYGSSTPITTTTQIVASDGSAPSGTVTLRDGTAVVGSTKVGSDGRATVTLPGTTAAGTHQLRASFVPATSAQTASDSSVVGVTVDKASSSSALTRGTTAITKNKAATVTVTVSAPGVPRPTGTVTVTSGGRTVGTATVSADGAGRVTVPVGTFTRGGTYVLSASYAGSGNVSASVSKRMIVVLR
;
A
#
# COMPACT_ATOMS: atom_id res chain seq x y z
N MET A 1 -13.34 21.26 50.27
CA MET A 1 -13.55 22.71 50.51
C MET A 1 -12.27 23.28 51.16
N PRO A 2 -11.99 24.59 50.99
CA PRO A 2 -10.63 25.13 50.72
C PRO A 2 -9.80 25.41 52.00
N SER A 3 -8.49 25.71 51.98
CA SER A 3 -7.90 26.92 51.35
C SER A 3 -6.37 26.94 51.25
N PHE A 4 -5.85 27.57 50.19
CA PHE A 4 -4.53 28.25 50.09
C PHE A 4 -4.57 29.57 50.94
N PRO A 5 -3.50 30.40 51.17
CA PRO A 5 -2.38 30.66 50.23
C PRO A 5 -0.99 31.24 50.75
N ILE A 6 -0.06 31.46 49.79
CA ILE A 6 0.75 32.71 49.55
C ILE A 6 2.13 33.01 50.22
N ARG A 7 3.13 33.30 49.33
CA ARG A 7 4.34 34.20 49.41
C ARG A 7 5.44 33.92 50.45
N ARG A 8 6.72 34.37 50.34
CA ARG A 8 7.73 34.83 49.32
C ARG A 8 8.77 35.70 50.11
N LEU A 9 9.94 36.00 49.52
CA LEU A 9 11.10 36.83 50.02
C LEU A 9 12.12 36.02 50.87
N ALA A 10 13.43 36.31 50.88
CA ALA A 10 14.28 37.43 50.38
C ALA A 10 15.59 36.87 49.70
N ALA A 11 16.27 37.49 48.71
CA ALA A 11 17.13 38.70 48.70
C ALA A 11 18.41 38.59 49.59
N THR A 12 19.67 38.98 49.30
CA THR A 12 20.50 39.46 48.15
C THR A 12 21.88 39.88 48.72
N ALA A 13 22.95 40.03 47.91
CA ALA A 13 24.25 40.70 48.21
C ALA A 13 25.18 39.97 49.25
N ALA A 14 26.50 40.15 49.40
CA ALA A 14 27.65 40.84 48.76
C ALA A 14 28.94 40.39 49.54
N SER A 15 30.22 40.56 49.18
CA SER A 15 31.00 40.96 47.97
C SER A 15 32.52 40.73 48.27
N ALA A 16 33.44 41.23 47.41
CA ALA A 16 34.92 41.32 47.54
C ALA A 16 35.73 40.07 47.09
N ALA A 17 36.84 40.08 46.33
CA ALA A 17 37.76 41.06 45.71
C ALA A 17 39.22 40.87 46.17
N LEU A 18 40.16 40.63 45.24
CA LEU A 18 41.48 41.29 45.22
C LEU A 18 42.19 41.15 43.85
N LEU A 19 43.06 42.11 43.54
CA LEU A 19 43.89 42.22 42.33
C LEU A 19 45.28 41.59 42.55
N LEU A 20 45.99 41.18 41.47
CA LEU A 20 47.14 41.94 40.92
C LEU A 20 47.64 41.41 39.55
N THR A 21 48.29 42.29 38.79
CA THR A 21 48.79 42.14 37.40
C THR A 21 50.34 42.07 37.33
N VAL A 22 50.93 42.09 36.11
CA VAL A 22 52.36 42.29 35.71
C VAL A 22 53.11 40.97 35.34
N LEU A 23 53.84 40.81 34.22
CA LEU A 23 54.02 41.58 32.95
C LEU A 23 54.37 40.61 31.77
N ALA A 24 54.60 41.12 30.56
CA ALA A 24 54.68 40.35 29.31
C ALA A 24 56.10 40.20 28.70
N THR A 25 56.27 39.21 27.82
CA THR A 25 57.00 39.26 26.53
C THR A 25 56.47 38.18 25.56
N ALA A 26 56.67 38.35 24.25
CA ALA A 26 56.16 37.48 23.16
C ALA A 26 57.29 37.20 22.14
N PRO A 27 57.07 36.57 20.96
CA PRO A 27 56.04 35.59 20.52
C PRO A 27 56.68 34.30 19.90
N ALA A 28 55.88 33.28 19.53
CA ALA A 28 55.87 32.64 18.19
C ALA A 28 55.24 31.23 18.14
N GLN A 29 54.37 31.05 17.13
CA GLN A 29 54.09 29.85 16.33
C GLN A 29 53.69 28.49 16.95
N ALA A 30 52.46 28.11 16.55
CA ALA A 30 52.09 26.82 15.93
C ALA A 30 51.77 25.58 16.80
N THR A 31 50.49 25.22 16.72
CA THR A 31 49.92 23.85 16.69
C THR A 31 50.12 22.94 17.91
N SER A 32 49.03 22.78 18.68
CA SER A 32 48.80 21.68 19.62
C SER A 32 47.39 21.08 19.42
N PRO A 33 47.15 19.82 19.85
CA PRO A 33 45.90 19.09 19.60
C PRO A 33 44.95 19.06 20.82
N ALA A 34 44.00 18.13 20.81
CA ALA A 34 42.91 17.87 21.77
C ALA A 34 43.25 17.97 23.28
N PRO A 35 42.20 18.15 24.11
CA PRO A 35 42.06 17.24 25.26
C PRO A 35 40.61 16.82 25.59
N ASP A 36 40.55 15.65 26.25
CA ASP A 36 39.56 15.20 27.24
C ASP A 36 40.42 14.84 28.51
N PRO A 37 39.92 14.52 29.74
CA PRO A 37 38.54 14.16 30.10
C PRO A 37 38.00 14.58 31.50
N ALA A 38 36.74 14.18 31.75
CA ALA A 38 36.15 13.63 33.00
C ALA A 38 35.94 14.45 34.31
N SER A 39 34.70 14.35 34.82
CA SER A 39 34.41 13.91 36.21
C SER A 39 32.98 13.34 36.36
N ALA A 40 32.86 12.18 37.02
CA ALA A 40 31.58 11.50 37.39
C ALA A 40 30.99 12.07 38.72
N ALA A 41 29.94 11.56 39.40
CA ALA A 41 29.23 10.26 39.49
C ALA A 41 27.81 10.49 40.17
N PRO A 42 27.01 9.54 40.73
CA PRO A 42 27.15 8.06 40.93
C PRO A 42 25.91 7.15 40.56
N VAL A 43 26.07 5.87 40.14
CA VAL A 43 25.98 4.55 40.89
C VAL A 43 24.54 4.22 41.43
N THR A 44 23.85 3.07 41.22
CA THR A 44 24.17 1.62 41.46
C THR A 44 23.46 0.55 40.57
N THR A 45 24.25 -0.39 40.02
CA THR A 45 24.09 -1.88 39.94
C THR A 45 22.76 -2.61 39.58
N ALA A 46 22.87 -3.52 38.60
CA ALA A 46 22.80 -4.98 38.85
C ALA A 46 23.57 -5.77 37.75
N SER A 47 24.36 -6.79 38.14
CA SER A 47 25.11 -7.65 37.21
C SER A 47 24.53 -9.06 37.14
N ALA A 48 24.41 -9.62 35.94
CA ALA A 48 24.59 -11.04 35.65
C ALA A 48 25.20 -11.16 34.25
N SER A 49 26.17 -12.05 34.06
CA SER A 49 27.04 -12.07 32.88
C SER A 49 26.75 -13.24 31.93
N THR A 50 27.39 -13.17 30.75
CA THR A 50 27.43 -14.15 29.64
C THR A 50 26.31 -14.05 28.60
N GLY A 51 26.70 -13.60 27.40
CA GLY A 51 25.83 -13.38 26.25
C GLY A 51 26.28 -12.13 25.52
N ALA A 52 27.08 -12.28 24.46
CA ALA A 52 27.52 -11.14 23.65
C ALA A 52 26.33 -10.63 22.82
N THR A 53 25.60 -9.66 23.36
CA THR A 53 24.72 -8.81 22.56
C THR A 53 25.62 -7.93 21.70
N ALA A 54 25.75 -8.27 20.42
CA ALA A 54 26.36 -7.36 19.47
C ALA A 54 25.45 -6.13 19.36
N ASP A 55 26.03 -4.96 19.54
CA ASP A 55 25.31 -3.71 19.38
C ASP A 55 25.11 -3.46 17.87
N LEU A 56 23.89 -3.75 17.40
CA LEU A 56 23.50 -3.49 16.02
C LEU A 56 23.03 -2.03 15.84
N SER A 57 22.93 -1.22 16.91
CA SER A 57 22.24 0.07 16.87
C SER A 57 22.88 1.12 15.95
N ASP A 58 24.21 1.13 15.81
CA ASP A 58 24.94 2.07 14.94
C ASP A 58 24.67 1.85 13.42
N ASP A 59 24.30 0.62 13.02
CA ASP A 59 24.07 0.23 11.61
C ASP A 59 22.59 -0.05 11.27
N MET A 60 21.76 -0.20 12.31
CA MET A 60 20.32 -0.41 12.21
C MET A 60 19.61 0.89 11.86
N MET A 61 19.16 1.01 10.61
CA MET A 61 18.10 1.97 10.31
C MET A 61 16.79 1.41 10.85
N GLN A 62 16.35 1.94 11.98
CA GLN A 62 15.13 1.50 12.63
C GLN A 62 13.94 1.65 11.68
N VAL A 63 13.45 0.54 11.14
CA VAL A 63 12.10 0.47 10.57
C VAL A 63 11.15 0.73 11.73
N PRO A 64 10.42 1.85 11.71
CA PRO A 64 9.55 2.20 12.83
C PRO A 64 8.38 1.22 12.88
N ALA A 65 7.80 1.01 14.06
CA ALA A 65 6.46 0.44 14.16
C ALA A 65 5.43 1.53 13.77
N ALA A 66 5.47 1.95 12.51
CA ALA A 66 4.56 2.96 11.97
C ALA A 66 3.18 2.35 11.71
N PRO A 67 2.09 3.12 11.87
CA PRO A 67 0.78 2.68 11.44
C PRO A 67 0.73 2.62 9.92
N LEU A 68 0.62 1.41 9.37
CA LEU A 68 0.37 1.18 7.95
C LEU A 68 -0.84 2.01 7.49
N LEU A 69 -0.64 2.92 6.55
CA LEU A 69 -1.74 3.68 5.97
C LEU A 69 -2.54 2.76 5.05
N LYS A 70 -3.78 2.49 5.44
CA LYS A 70 -4.66 1.56 4.73
C LYS A 70 -5.15 2.17 3.41
N ALA A 71 -4.76 1.60 2.26
CA ALA A 71 -5.41 1.92 0.99
C ALA A 71 -6.89 1.49 1.00
N GLN A 72 -7.72 2.11 0.15
CA GLN A 72 -9.18 1.94 0.21
C GLN A 72 -9.70 0.56 -0.25
N THR A 73 -8.85 -0.38 -0.62
CA THR A 73 -9.20 -1.78 -0.94
C THR A 73 -8.17 -2.74 -0.35
N ASP A 74 -8.59 -3.57 0.59
CA ASP A 74 -7.83 -4.74 1.04
C ASP A 74 -7.93 -5.83 -0.04
N ASP A 75 -6.86 -6.09 -0.79
CA ASP A 75 -6.71 -7.32 -1.59
C ASP A 75 -5.24 -7.76 -1.59
N GLU A 76 -4.99 -9.02 -1.95
CA GLU A 76 -3.65 -9.60 -1.98
C GLU A 76 -2.72 -8.94 -3.00
N VAL A 77 -1.40 -9.19 -2.91
CA VAL A 77 -0.43 -8.79 -3.94
C VAL A 77 -0.95 -9.27 -5.31
N SER A 78 -1.18 -8.35 -6.24
CA SER A 78 -1.64 -8.70 -7.58
C SER A 78 -0.60 -9.60 -8.24
N PRO A 79 -0.98 -10.76 -8.81
CA PRO A 79 -0.04 -11.54 -9.61
C PRO A 79 0.29 -10.76 -10.90
N ALA A 80 1.56 -10.40 -11.10
CA ALA A 80 1.98 -9.64 -12.27
C ALA A 80 1.75 -10.42 -13.58
N VAL A 81 1.21 -9.74 -14.60
CA VAL A 81 0.96 -10.31 -15.94
C VAL A 81 1.63 -9.44 -17.01
N GLY A 82 2.92 -9.68 -17.21
CA GLY A 82 3.76 -8.86 -18.11
C GLY A 82 4.32 -7.63 -17.41
N VAL A 83 4.91 -6.72 -18.18
CA VAL A 83 5.54 -5.50 -17.64
C VAL A 83 4.48 -4.44 -17.33
N THR A 84 4.44 -4.02 -16.08
CA THR A 84 3.65 -2.90 -15.58
C THR A 84 4.60 -1.72 -15.31
N THR A 85 4.32 -0.56 -15.89
CA THR A 85 5.04 0.68 -15.53
C THR A 85 4.41 1.31 -14.29
N HIS A 86 5.26 1.69 -13.34
CA HIS A 86 4.92 2.31 -12.05
C HIS A 86 5.48 3.75 -11.99
N PRO A 87 4.67 4.78 -12.32
CA PRO A 87 5.13 6.17 -12.31
C PRO A 87 5.25 6.72 -10.89
N VAL A 88 6.46 7.15 -10.52
CA VAL A 88 6.80 7.73 -9.21
C VAL A 88 6.89 9.25 -9.30
N TYR A 89 6.14 9.92 -8.43
CA TYR A 89 6.09 11.37 -8.27
C TYR A 89 6.69 11.75 -6.92
N VAL A 90 7.70 12.62 -6.89
CA VAL A 90 8.41 13.00 -5.66
C VAL A 90 8.10 14.46 -5.30
N SER A 91 7.49 14.67 -4.13
CA SER A 91 7.17 16.00 -3.57
C SER A 91 8.09 16.31 -2.40
N LEU A 92 8.96 17.31 -2.56
CA LEU A 92 9.74 17.89 -1.47
C LEU A 92 8.84 18.82 -0.64
N ALA A 93 8.37 18.33 0.50
CA ALA A 93 7.49 19.03 1.41
C ALA A 93 8.27 20.01 2.30
N THR A 94 8.06 21.31 2.08
CA THR A 94 8.72 22.38 2.84
C THR A 94 7.78 22.99 3.87
N VAL A 95 8.08 22.71 5.15
CA VAL A 95 7.49 23.39 6.32
C VAL A 95 8.25 24.67 6.64
N THR A 96 7.56 25.65 7.22
CA THR A 96 8.08 27.00 7.47
C THR A 96 8.59 27.18 8.91
N ALA A 97 8.46 26.14 9.75
CA ALA A 97 8.98 26.11 11.10
C ALA A 97 10.52 25.99 11.11
N ALA A 98 11.15 26.55 12.15
CA ALA A 98 12.51 26.22 12.53
C ALA A 98 12.47 25.38 13.81
N THR A 99 13.18 24.27 13.84
CA THR A 99 13.25 23.34 14.97
C THR A 99 14.67 23.22 15.51
N GLY A 100 14.83 22.50 16.63
CA GLY A 100 16.14 22.30 17.25
C GLY A 100 17.12 21.43 16.45
N ASP A 101 16.65 20.73 15.40
CA ASP A 101 17.42 19.77 14.61
C ASP A 101 17.43 20.10 13.11
N ASP A 102 17.37 21.39 12.77
CA ASP A 102 17.37 21.92 11.39
C ASP A 102 18.68 21.64 10.61
N SER A 103 19.55 20.77 11.11
CA SER A 103 20.91 20.50 10.60
C SER A 103 20.94 19.75 9.26
N ALA A 104 19.86 19.04 8.91
CA ALA A 104 19.77 18.26 7.68
C ALA A 104 19.48 19.14 6.44
N THR A 105 20.18 18.84 5.34
CA THR A 105 19.98 19.44 4.01
C THR A 105 18.99 18.58 3.19
N PRO A 106 18.01 19.17 2.49
CA PRO A 106 17.14 18.42 1.60
C PRO A 106 17.92 17.73 0.48
N PRO A 107 17.48 16.54 0.03
CA PRO A 107 18.10 15.87 -1.10
C PRO A 107 17.89 16.68 -2.38
N ASP A 108 18.90 16.74 -3.23
CA ASP A 108 18.81 17.39 -4.54
C ASP A 108 18.19 16.44 -5.59
N ASP A 109 17.80 17.03 -6.74
CA ASP A 109 17.26 16.30 -7.90
C ASP A 109 18.13 15.11 -8.32
N ALA A 110 19.45 15.23 -8.19
CA ALA A 110 20.39 14.18 -8.56
C ALA A 110 20.32 12.99 -7.58
N SER A 111 20.29 13.27 -6.28
CA SER A 111 20.13 12.27 -5.22
C SER A 111 18.79 11.56 -5.30
N ILE A 112 17.70 12.30 -5.59
CA ILE A 112 16.37 11.72 -5.81
C ILE A 112 16.39 10.79 -7.04
N ARG A 113 16.95 11.23 -8.18
CA ARG A 113 17.09 10.40 -9.38
C ARG A 113 17.91 9.13 -9.12
N ALA A 114 19.00 9.23 -8.37
CA ALA A 114 19.82 8.08 -7.99
C ALA A 114 19.09 7.11 -7.04
N ALA A 115 18.23 7.60 -6.15
CA ALA A 115 17.40 6.76 -5.30
C ALA A 115 16.30 6.04 -6.11
N ILE A 116 15.62 6.72 -7.03
CA ILE A 116 14.60 6.10 -7.88
C ILE A 116 15.20 5.13 -8.91
N ALA A 117 16.41 5.38 -9.42
CA ALA A 117 17.14 4.40 -10.24
C ALA A 117 17.44 3.13 -9.43
N GLN A 118 17.90 3.25 -8.18
CA GLN A 118 18.13 2.08 -7.33
C GLN A 118 16.83 1.36 -6.96
N LEU A 119 15.73 2.09 -6.78
CA LEU A 119 14.39 1.54 -6.56
C LEU A 119 13.92 0.72 -7.78
N HIS A 120 14.09 1.26 -8.98
CA HIS A 120 13.88 0.56 -10.25
C HIS A 120 14.71 -0.72 -10.30
N ASP A 121 16.03 -0.62 -10.18
CA ASP A 121 16.93 -1.77 -10.41
C ASP A 121 16.61 -2.94 -9.47
N TYR A 122 16.20 -2.67 -8.23
CA TYR A 122 15.79 -3.70 -7.30
C TYR A 122 14.45 -4.32 -7.67
N TRP A 123 13.39 -3.52 -7.85
CA TRP A 123 12.05 -4.07 -8.13
C TRP A 123 11.96 -4.70 -9.52
N TRP A 124 12.74 -4.22 -10.48
CA TRP A 124 12.92 -4.83 -11.78
C TRP A 124 13.46 -6.27 -11.65
N GLU A 125 14.60 -6.47 -10.97
CA GLU A 125 15.18 -7.81 -10.77
C GLU A 125 14.32 -8.68 -9.85
N GLU A 126 13.79 -8.14 -8.75
CA GLU A 126 12.96 -8.89 -7.80
C GLU A 126 11.69 -9.48 -8.40
N SER A 127 11.10 -8.73 -9.34
CA SER A 127 9.86 -9.07 -10.02
C SER A 127 10.04 -9.98 -11.24
N GLY A 128 11.29 -10.35 -11.58
CA GLY A 128 11.59 -11.06 -12.81
C GLY A 128 11.29 -10.21 -14.06
N HIS A 129 11.63 -8.92 -13.99
CA HIS A 129 11.47 -7.93 -15.06
C HIS A 129 10.01 -7.59 -15.38
N THR A 130 9.16 -7.45 -14.36
CA THR A 130 7.73 -7.08 -14.52
C THR A 130 7.32 -5.75 -13.88
N VAL A 131 8.08 -5.21 -12.92
CA VAL A 131 7.82 -3.91 -12.27
C VAL A 131 8.78 -2.85 -12.79
N ASP A 132 8.33 -2.04 -13.75
CA ASP A 132 9.07 -0.95 -14.40
C ASP A 132 8.86 0.39 -13.66
N VAL A 133 9.70 0.69 -12.67
CA VAL A 133 9.60 1.92 -11.88
C VAL A 133 10.17 3.11 -12.65
N THR A 134 9.39 4.16 -12.87
CA THR A 134 9.82 5.34 -13.65
C THR A 134 9.64 6.64 -12.85
N LEU A 135 10.61 7.56 -12.90
CA LEU A 135 10.46 8.88 -12.30
C LEU A 135 9.60 9.78 -13.19
N ALA A 136 8.37 10.05 -12.76
CA ALA A 136 7.38 10.85 -13.48
C ALA A 136 7.45 12.36 -13.18
N GLY A 137 7.99 12.75 -12.02
CA GLY A 137 8.19 14.16 -11.67
C GLY A 137 8.87 14.36 -10.32
N ILE A 138 9.53 15.52 -10.17
CA ILE A 138 10.02 16.06 -8.90
C ILE A 138 9.44 17.46 -8.77
N GLU A 139 8.94 17.82 -7.59
CA GLU A 139 8.51 19.18 -7.27
C GLU A 139 8.86 19.57 -5.82
N THR A 140 8.69 20.85 -5.50
CA THR A 140 8.72 21.35 -4.11
C THR A 140 7.36 21.91 -3.76
N THR A 141 6.73 21.34 -2.73
CA THR A 141 5.44 21.80 -2.19
C THR A 141 5.70 22.62 -0.93
N SER A 142 5.39 23.92 -0.96
CA SER A 142 5.36 24.76 0.26
C SER A 142 4.04 24.56 0.99
N LEU A 143 4.11 24.31 2.30
CA LEU A 143 2.95 23.93 3.10
C LEU A 143 2.28 25.10 3.83
N ASP A 144 2.98 26.23 3.97
CA ASP A 144 2.57 27.41 4.76
C ASP A 144 2.17 27.06 6.20
N GLN A 145 3.07 26.35 6.92
CA GLN A 145 2.81 25.84 8.28
C GLN A 145 3.96 26.18 9.24
N THR A 146 3.59 26.70 10.41
CA THR A 146 4.50 27.06 11.50
C THR A 146 4.84 25.89 12.44
N SER A 147 4.39 24.67 12.13
CA SER A 147 4.68 23.44 12.87
C SER A 147 4.46 22.22 11.98
N CYS A 148 5.39 21.26 11.96
CA CYS A 148 5.30 20.04 11.16
C CYS A 148 4.35 19.02 11.82
N VAL A 149 3.27 18.61 11.15
CA VAL A 149 2.36 17.54 11.60
C VAL A 149 2.12 16.58 10.42
N PRO A 150 2.36 15.26 10.54
CA PRO A 150 2.52 14.40 9.37
C PRO A 150 1.21 14.27 8.58
N ALA A 151 0.09 14.03 9.27
CA ALA A 151 -1.22 13.96 8.66
C ALA A 151 -1.62 15.26 7.93
N THR A 152 -1.19 16.43 8.43
CA THR A 152 -1.44 17.71 7.79
C THR A 152 -0.55 17.92 6.57
N VAL A 153 0.73 17.52 6.64
CA VAL A 153 1.64 17.51 5.49
C VAL A 153 1.07 16.63 4.38
N LEU A 154 0.78 15.37 4.69
CA LEU A 154 0.20 14.40 3.75
C LEU A 154 -1.09 14.94 3.12
N ASN A 155 -2.05 15.41 3.91
CA ASN A 155 -3.32 15.93 3.38
C ASN A 155 -3.12 17.17 2.48
N THR A 156 -2.16 18.04 2.79
CA THR A 156 -1.82 19.20 1.94
C THR A 156 -1.14 18.74 0.64
N VAL A 157 -0.15 17.85 0.71
CA VAL A 157 0.57 17.34 -0.46
C VAL A 157 -0.38 16.55 -1.36
N HIS A 158 -1.18 15.61 -0.83
CA HIS A 158 -2.26 14.92 -1.55
C HIS A 158 -3.14 15.86 -2.38
N THR A 159 -3.54 17.00 -1.81
CA THR A 159 -4.53 17.90 -2.42
C THR A 159 -3.94 18.97 -3.33
N SER A 160 -2.64 19.25 -3.24
CA SER A 160 -1.97 20.32 -4.00
C SER A 160 -0.88 19.84 -4.96
N ALA A 161 -0.22 18.73 -4.66
CA ALA A 161 0.94 18.26 -5.41
C ALA A 161 0.61 17.90 -6.86
N PHE A 162 1.53 18.23 -7.76
CA PHE A 162 1.40 18.03 -9.21
C PHE A 162 0.08 18.57 -9.78
N GLY A 163 -0.38 19.71 -9.26
CA GLY A 163 -1.64 20.35 -9.64
C GLY A 163 -2.89 19.71 -8.99
N GLY A 164 -2.72 19.08 -7.83
CA GLY A 164 -3.76 18.34 -7.12
C GLY A 164 -4.06 16.98 -7.74
N ARG A 165 -3.07 16.32 -8.37
CA ARG A 165 -3.23 15.02 -9.03
C ARG A 165 -3.84 13.99 -8.07
N PHE A 166 -3.27 13.89 -6.87
CA PHE A 166 -3.57 12.84 -5.89
C PHE A 166 -4.82 13.11 -5.03
N ALA A 167 -5.53 14.23 -5.24
CA ALA A 167 -6.57 14.74 -4.35
C ALA A 167 -7.83 13.86 -4.21
N LYS A 168 -7.90 12.73 -4.93
CA LYS A 168 -9.07 11.82 -5.02
C LYS A 168 -8.68 10.34 -5.18
N TYR A 169 -7.43 9.98 -4.93
CA TYR A 169 -6.94 8.64 -5.26
C TYR A 169 -7.41 7.59 -4.25
N ALA A 170 -7.90 6.47 -4.78
CA ALA A 170 -7.79 5.18 -4.11
C ALA A 170 -6.55 4.52 -4.70
N TRP A 171 -5.52 4.31 -3.87
CA TRP A 171 -4.16 4.04 -4.34
C TRP A 171 -3.96 2.73 -5.11
N ALA A 172 -4.60 1.64 -4.67
CA ALA A 172 -4.44 0.31 -5.26
C ALA A 172 -4.96 0.25 -6.70
N GLY A 173 -4.23 -0.45 -7.57
CA GLY A 173 -4.55 -0.65 -8.99
C GLY A 173 -4.39 0.59 -9.86
N THR A 174 -3.71 1.64 -9.36
CA THR A 174 -3.41 2.85 -10.14
C THR A 174 -2.05 2.80 -10.82
N ASN A 175 -1.14 1.97 -10.29
CA ASN A 175 0.30 1.92 -10.55
C ASN A 175 1.04 3.23 -10.25
N GLU A 176 0.37 4.28 -9.77
CA GLU A 176 0.97 5.57 -9.48
C GLU A 176 1.42 5.65 -8.03
N HIS A 177 2.60 6.22 -7.84
CA HIS A 177 3.24 6.33 -6.54
C HIS A 177 3.58 7.77 -6.20
N LEU A 178 3.24 8.21 -5.00
CA LEU A 178 3.63 9.51 -4.45
C LEU A 178 4.67 9.30 -3.35
N ILE A 179 5.84 9.92 -3.47
CA ILE A 179 6.84 9.96 -2.40
C ILE A 179 6.89 11.38 -1.86
N VAL A 180 6.49 11.55 -0.61
CA VAL A 180 6.51 12.81 0.12
C VAL A 180 7.72 12.84 1.02
N ILE A 181 8.66 13.76 0.76
CA ILE A 181 9.90 13.89 1.55
C ILE A 181 9.87 15.21 2.32
N SER A 182 9.91 15.16 3.65
CA SER A 182 9.92 16.34 4.54
C SER A 182 11.24 16.53 5.29
N ARG A 183 11.49 17.76 5.76
CA ARG A 183 12.69 18.12 6.53
C ARG A 183 12.78 17.49 7.91
N GLU A 184 11.65 17.14 8.48
CA GLU A 184 11.52 16.62 9.84
C GLU A 184 10.73 15.31 9.80
N THR A 185 10.79 14.53 10.88
CA THR A 185 9.82 13.45 11.14
C THR A 185 8.42 13.97 11.46
N CYS A 186 8.18 15.30 11.47
CA CYS A 186 6.94 15.93 11.90
C CYS A 186 6.44 15.42 13.27
N GLY A 187 7.35 15.06 14.19
CA GLY A 187 7.00 14.54 15.51
C GLY A 187 6.49 13.08 15.52
N THR A 188 6.62 12.31 14.43
CA THR A 188 6.55 10.85 14.53
C THR A 188 7.79 10.32 15.24
N THR A 189 7.66 9.13 15.83
CA THR A 189 8.79 8.25 16.18
C THR A 189 9.31 7.47 14.96
N ALA A 190 9.03 7.94 13.73
CA ALA A 190 9.11 7.15 12.52
C ALA A 190 9.71 7.93 11.34
N THR A 191 10.90 7.53 10.90
CA THR A 191 11.64 8.16 9.79
C THR A 191 11.02 7.93 8.41
N ALA A 192 10.17 6.91 8.28
CA ALA A 192 9.48 6.51 7.06
C ALA A 192 8.14 5.82 7.36
N PHE A 193 7.23 5.80 6.39
CA PHE A 193 6.12 4.82 6.29
C PHE A 193 5.46 4.85 4.90
N GLY A 194 5.00 3.69 4.43
CA GLY A 194 4.23 3.51 3.21
C GLY A 194 2.73 3.23 3.45
N THR A 195 1.93 3.40 2.39
CA THR A 195 0.58 2.83 2.32
C THR A 195 0.65 1.36 1.90
N VAL A 196 -0.19 0.50 2.48
CA VAL A 196 -0.37 -0.86 1.91
C VAL A 196 -1.42 -0.80 0.82
N GLY A 197 -1.03 -1.08 -0.42
CA GLY A 197 -1.91 -1.13 -1.59
C GLY A 197 -1.31 -1.99 -2.70
N GLY A 198 -2.14 -2.76 -3.42
CA GLY A 198 -1.70 -3.56 -4.56
C GLY A 198 -1.52 -2.69 -5.80
N ASP A 199 -0.28 -2.47 -6.23
CA ASP A 199 0.10 -1.65 -7.39
C ASP A 199 -0.38 -0.18 -7.32
N GLY A 200 0.20 0.58 -6.40
CA GLY A 200 0.01 2.03 -6.25
C GLY A 200 -0.08 2.46 -4.79
N GLY A 201 0.46 3.62 -4.45
CA GLY A 201 0.52 4.07 -3.05
C GLY A 201 1.38 5.28 -2.74
N GLU A 202 1.33 5.72 -1.49
CA GLU A 202 2.09 6.85 -0.96
C GLU A 202 3.22 6.35 -0.03
N VAL A 203 4.40 6.94 -0.12
CA VAL A 203 5.49 6.82 0.87
C VAL A 203 5.74 8.19 1.48
N PHE A 204 5.78 8.26 2.80
CA PHE A 204 6.26 9.43 3.55
C PHE A 204 7.66 9.17 4.10
N SER A 205 8.54 10.16 4.03
CA SER A 205 9.91 10.08 4.55
C SER A 205 10.37 11.42 5.12
N SER A 206 11.14 11.39 6.21
CA SER A 206 12.04 12.50 6.53
C SER A 206 13.33 12.42 5.70
N TYR A 207 14.14 13.48 5.65
CA TYR A 207 15.51 13.44 5.10
C TYR A 207 16.58 13.63 6.18
N GLY A 208 17.67 12.86 6.09
CA GLY A 208 18.75 12.77 7.08
C GLY A 208 19.63 11.53 6.84
N ALA A 209 20.75 11.41 7.56
CA ALA A 209 21.80 10.42 7.27
C ALA A 209 21.46 8.92 7.57
N GLY A 210 20.20 8.61 7.89
CA GLY A 210 19.69 7.25 8.14
C GLY A 210 18.18 7.12 7.87
N THR A 211 17.64 7.93 6.96
CA THR A 211 16.19 8.05 6.65
C THR A 211 15.90 7.59 5.21
N ALA A 212 14.63 7.54 4.75
CA ALA A 212 14.19 6.72 3.61
C ALA A 212 14.60 7.10 2.16
N LEU A 213 15.69 7.86 1.96
CA LEU A 213 16.49 7.72 0.72
C LEU A 213 17.69 6.78 0.91
N GLY A 214 17.97 6.38 2.15
CA GLY A 214 18.69 5.18 2.52
C GLY A 214 17.97 3.99 1.91
N VAL A 215 18.53 3.52 0.80
CA VAL A 215 17.90 2.60 -0.18
C VAL A 215 17.08 1.47 0.47
N PRO A 216 17.56 0.72 1.48
CA PRO A 216 16.81 -0.41 2.05
C PRO A 216 15.42 -0.03 2.55
N VAL A 217 15.28 1.13 3.21
CA VAL A 217 13.99 1.61 3.71
C VAL A 217 13.10 2.04 2.54
N LEU A 218 13.64 2.71 1.53
CA LEU A 218 12.85 3.08 0.33
C LEU A 218 12.30 1.84 -0.40
N LEU A 219 13.10 0.77 -0.50
CA LEU A 219 12.67 -0.49 -1.08
C LEU A 219 11.52 -1.10 -0.25
N HIS A 220 11.68 -1.15 1.07
CA HIS A 220 10.66 -1.65 2.01
C HIS A 220 9.32 -0.91 1.87
N GLU A 221 9.32 0.43 2.00
CA GLU A 221 8.07 1.21 1.94
C GLU A 221 7.41 1.16 0.55
N PHE A 222 8.19 1.07 -0.52
CA PHE A 222 7.64 0.84 -1.86
C PHE A 222 7.04 -0.56 -2.01
N GLY A 223 7.58 -1.56 -1.30
CA GLY A 223 6.99 -2.90 -1.23
C GLY A 223 5.56 -2.88 -0.68
N HIS A 224 5.25 -2.01 0.30
CA HIS A 224 3.87 -1.81 0.75
C HIS A 224 2.96 -1.27 -0.35
N ASN A 225 3.45 -0.38 -1.21
CA ASN A 225 2.73 0.12 -2.38
C ASN A 225 2.60 -0.92 -3.53
N LEU A 226 3.25 -2.09 -3.41
CA LEU A 226 3.03 -3.25 -4.27
C LEU A 226 2.15 -4.32 -3.58
N GLY A 227 1.75 -4.10 -2.32
CA GLY A 227 0.85 -4.96 -1.56
C GLY A 227 1.57 -5.94 -0.61
N PHE A 228 2.89 -5.83 -0.47
CA PHE A 228 3.67 -6.69 0.42
C PHE A 228 3.41 -6.37 1.90
N GLY A 229 3.42 -7.41 2.72
CA GLY A 229 3.33 -7.31 4.19
C GLY A 229 4.70 -7.48 4.83
N HIS A 230 4.80 -7.23 6.15
CA HIS A 230 6.05 -7.39 6.88
C HIS A 230 6.59 -8.83 6.83
N ALA A 231 7.91 -8.97 6.89
CA ALA A 231 8.60 -10.24 7.05
C ALA A 231 9.19 -10.36 8.45
N GLY A 232 8.59 -11.25 9.25
CA GLY A 232 8.89 -11.46 10.66
C GLY A 232 9.59 -12.78 10.95
N ALA A 233 10.01 -12.94 12.20
CA ALA A 233 10.54 -14.22 12.71
C ALA A 233 9.75 -14.71 13.93
N GLY A 234 9.21 -15.93 13.85
CA GLY A 234 8.32 -16.52 14.84
C GLY A 234 8.97 -17.70 15.58
N MET A 235 8.71 -17.82 16.89
CA MET A 235 9.18 -18.95 17.68
C MET A 235 8.13 -19.36 18.71
N CYS A 236 7.70 -20.63 18.66
CA CYS A 236 6.83 -21.18 19.70
C CYS A 236 7.59 -21.44 21.00
N ARG A 237 6.92 -21.28 22.15
CA ARG A 237 7.52 -21.48 23.48
C ARG A 237 7.37 -22.93 23.97
N SER A 238 7.96 -23.86 23.23
CA SER A 238 7.97 -25.29 23.57
C SER A 238 9.28 -25.94 23.15
N THR A 239 9.84 -26.80 24.01
CA THR A 239 11.04 -27.60 23.73
C THR A 239 10.74 -28.87 22.92
N THR A 240 9.47 -29.18 22.66
CA THR A 240 9.03 -30.40 21.94
C THR A 240 8.15 -30.11 20.72
N SER A 241 7.52 -28.93 20.64
CA SER A 241 6.83 -28.44 19.44
C SER A 241 7.53 -27.19 18.92
N PHE A 242 7.95 -27.24 17.66
CA PHE A 242 8.74 -26.19 17.02
C PHE A 242 7.84 -25.27 16.14
N ASP A 243 6.55 -25.57 16.13
CA ASP A 243 5.48 -24.92 15.36
C ASP A 243 4.18 -24.90 16.20
N GLY A 244 3.20 -24.12 15.75
CA GLY A 244 1.87 -23.99 16.38
C GLY A 244 0.74 -23.89 15.36
N ALA A 245 -0.51 -23.83 15.83
CA ALA A 245 -1.62 -23.46 14.96
C ALA A 245 -1.47 -22.00 14.51
N ALA A 246 -2.03 -21.61 13.35
CA ALA A 246 -1.92 -20.23 12.86
C ALA A 246 -2.45 -19.19 13.89
N SER A 247 -3.43 -19.57 14.71
CA SER A 247 -4.01 -18.78 15.81
C SER A 247 -3.08 -18.51 17.00
N ASP A 248 -1.99 -19.28 17.11
CA ASP A 248 -1.02 -19.22 18.21
C ASP A 248 0.05 -18.15 17.97
N TYR A 249 0.21 -17.74 16.71
CA TYR A 249 1.13 -16.71 16.27
C TYR A 249 0.53 -15.32 16.43
N ARG A 250 1.27 -14.42 17.08
CA ARG A 250 0.92 -13.00 17.26
C ARG A 250 2.19 -12.17 17.34
N TYR A 251 2.13 -10.92 16.86
CA TYR A 251 3.22 -9.98 17.10
C TYR A 251 3.41 -9.73 18.60
N ALA A 252 4.68 -9.65 19.01
CA ALA A 252 5.09 -9.46 20.38
C ALA A 252 6.30 -8.52 20.44
N THR A 253 6.11 -7.35 21.04
CA THR A 253 7.16 -6.34 21.25
C THR A 253 7.93 -6.54 22.56
N SER A 254 7.51 -7.48 23.41
CA SER A 254 8.19 -7.85 24.66
C SER A 254 8.19 -9.36 24.91
N ALA A 255 9.17 -9.83 25.68
CA ALA A 255 9.26 -11.22 26.11
C ALA A 255 8.07 -11.68 26.97
N ASP A 256 7.34 -10.74 27.59
CA ASP A 256 6.21 -11.01 28.49
C ASP A 256 4.85 -11.20 27.77
N SER A 257 4.82 -11.09 26.44
CA SER A 257 3.58 -11.34 25.66
C SER A 257 2.98 -12.71 25.98
N PRO A 258 1.66 -12.88 26.14
CA PRO A 258 1.03 -14.18 26.40
C PRO A 258 0.91 -15.09 25.16
N ALA A 259 1.44 -14.68 24.00
CA ALA A 259 1.42 -15.50 22.79
C ALA A 259 2.16 -16.83 22.98
N ALA A 260 1.60 -17.92 22.44
CA ALA A 260 2.27 -19.22 22.44
C ALA A 260 3.42 -19.25 21.41
N CYS A 261 3.24 -18.58 20.28
CA CYS A 261 4.24 -18.39 19.23
C CYS A 261 4.47 -16.88 18.93
N PRO A 262 5.16 -16.14 19.81
CA PRO A 262 5.50 -14.74 19.57
C PRO A 262 6.29 -14.54 18.27
N VAL A 263 5.87 -13.55 17.49
CA VAL A 263 6.53 -13.09 16.26
C VAL A 263 7.17 -11.73 16.49
N LEU A 264 8.44 -11.59 16.11
CA LEU A 264 9.09 -10.29 15.95
C LEU A 264 8.77 -9.78 14.54
N GLU A 265 8.12 -8.63 14.45
CA GLU A 265 7.44 -8.14 13.24
C GLU A 265 8.35 -8.00 12.01
N TYR A 266 9.52 -7.42 12.20
CA TYR A 266 10.56 -7.26 11.18
C TYR A 266 11.71 -8.26 11.34
N GLY A 267 11.48 -9.36 12.08
CA GLY A 267 12.53 -10.29 12.51
C GLY A 267 13.20 -11.10 11.40
N ASP A 268 12.75 -11.00 10.15
CA ASP A 268 13.40 -11.63 9.01
C ASP A 268 14.48 -10.71 8.41
N PHE A 269 15.76 -10.99 8.68
CA PHE A 269 16.87 -10.22 8.09
C PHE A 269 17.20 -10.64 6.64
N LEU A 270 16.58 -11.70 6.12
CA LEU A 270 16.73 -12.21 4.75
C LEU A 270 15.51 -11.84 3.87
N ASP A 271 14.70 -10.87 4.26
CA ASP A 271 13.61 -10.34 3.42
C ASP A 271 13.61 -8.81 3.52
N ILE A 272 13.45 -8.12 2.39
CA ILE A 272 13.44 -6.65 2.36
C ILE A 272 12.29 -6.04 3.15
N MET A 273 11.19 -6.79 3.31
CA MET A 273 10.04 -6.41 4.16
C MET A 273 10.28 -6.71 5.64
N GLY A 274 11.48 -7.15 6.02
CA GLY A 274 11.94 -7.26 7.40
C GLY A 274 12.78 -6.05 7.82
N TYR A 275 13.78 -6.26 8.69
CA TYR A 275 14.52 -5.16 9.30
C TYR A 275 15.53 -4.52 8.34
N SER A 276 15.39 -3.21 8.09
CA SER A 276 16.32 -2.44 7.27
C SER A 276 17.70 -2.27 7.92
N VAL A 277 18.75 -2.61 7.17
CA VAL A 277 20.15 -2.47 7.61
C VAL A 277 20.91 -1.71 6.53
N SER A 278 21.74 -0.75 6.94
CA SER A 278 22.50 0.08 6.00
C SER A 278 23.30 -0.77 5.00
N SER A 279 23.31 -0.33 3.73
CA SER A 279 23.90 -0.99 2.56
C SER A 279 23.34 -2.39 2.18
N SER A 280 22.37 -2.93 2.91
CA SER A 280 21.85 -4.29 2.71
C SER A 280 20.57 -4.34 1.89
N ARG A 281 20.47 -5.26 0.92
CA ARG A 281 19.34 -5.34 -0.03
C ARG A 281 18.86 -6.79 -0.25
N PRO A 282 18.46 -7.54 0.79
CA PRO A 282 18.09 -8.96 0.66
C PRO A 282 16.97 -9.19 -0.36
N HIS A 283 16.92 -10.39 -0.95
CA HIS A 283 15.78 -10.80 -1.78
C HIS A 283 14.47 -10.83 -0.96
N LEU A 284 13.32 -10.56 -1.59
CA LEU A 284 12.02 -11.00 -1.08
C LEU A 284 12.05 -12.52 -0.85
N SER A 285 11.48 -12.98 0.27
CA SER A 285 11.31 -14.40 0.51
C SER A 285 10.43 -15.05 -0.58
N SER A 286 10.63 -16.36 -0.74
CA SER A 286 9.85 -17.21 -1.64
C SER A 286 8.34 -17.03 -1.46
N VAL A 287 7.84 -16.92 -0.23
CA VAL A 287 6.42 -16.70 0.07
C VAL A 287 5.90 -15.45 -0.65
N GLN A 288 6.63 -14.34 -0.55
CA GLN A 288 6.23 -13.06 -1.14
C GLN A 288 6.34 -13.09 -2.66
N LYS A 289 7.45 -13.58 -3.21
CA LYS A 289 7.62 -13.73 -4.66
C LYS A 289 6.55 -14.64 -5.28
N VAL A 290 6.12 -15.70 -4.61
CA VAL A 290 5.07 -16.61 -5.11
C VAL A 290 3.69 -15.94 -5.09
N ARG A 291 3.36 -15.22 -4.01
CA ARG A 291 2.09 -14.47 -3.92
C ARG A 291 1.99 -13.38 -5.00
N ALA A 292 3.11 -12.71 -5.30
CA ALA A 292 3.21 -11.71 -6.37
C ALA A 292 3.26 -12.27 -7.80
N GLY A 293 3.36 -13.59 -7.97
CA GLY A 293 3.61 -14.22 -9.27
C GLY A 293 5.04 -14.06 -9.81
N TYR A 294 5.94 -13.39 -9.08
CA TYR A 294 7.36 -13.20 -9.45
C TYR A 294 8.16 -14.52 -9.43
N LEU A 295 7.70 -15.52 -8.66
CA LEU A 295 8.26 -16.86 -8.63
C LEU A 295 7.20 -17.90 -9.04
N THR A 296 7.27 -18.34 -10.30
CA THR A 296 6.31 -19.30 -10.88
C THR A 296 6.80 -20.75 -10.87
N ASP A 297 8.11 -20.98 -10.74
CA ASP A 297 8.75 -22.30 -10.80
C ASP A 297 8.76 -23.07 -9.45
N VAL A 298 7.65 -23.00 -8.71
CA VAL A 298 7.51 -23.59 -7.37
C VAL A 298 7.20 -25.08 -7.45
N THR A 299 8.01 -25.91 -6.77
CA THR A 299 7.64 -27.32 -6.56
C THR A 299 6.59 -27.39 -5.47
N THR A 300 5.36 -27.83 -5.78
CA THR A 300 4.31 -28.04 -4.77
C THR A 300 4.21 -29.51 -4.39
N LEU A 301 4.34 -29.82 -3.11
CA LEU A 301 4.17 -31.15 -2.55
C LEU A 301 2.81 -31.32 -1.86
N THR A 302 2.12 -32.37 -2.31
CA THR A 302 0.84 -32.85 -1.79
C THR A 302 0.85 -34.40 -1.79
N GLY A 303 -0.14 -35.00 -1.14
CA GLY A 303 -0.32 -36.46 -1.12
C GLY A 303 0.19 -37.10 0.18
N ALA A 304 -0.77 -37.39 1.07
CA ALA A 304 -0.54 -38.00 2.37
C ALA A 304 0.22 -39.34 2.29
N GLY A 305 1.11 -39.58 3.26
CA GLY A 305 1.93 -40.77 3.38
C GLY A 305 3.04 -40.91 2.32
N THR A 306 3.43 -39.84 1.64
CA THR A 306 4.54 -39.87 0.67
C THR A 306 5.82 -39.29 1.27
N THR A 307 6.95 -39.96 1.03
CA THR A 307 8.28 -39.40 1.29
C THR A 307 8.98 -39.14 -0.04
N ARG A 308 9.57 -37.96 -0.21
CA ARG A 308 10.20 -37.53 -1.46
C ARG A 308 11.51 -36.83 -1.16
N GLN A 309 12.54 -37.12 -1.96
CA GLN A 309 13.71 -36.25 -2.05
C GLN A 309 13.37 -35.08 -2.98
N VAL A 310 13.71 -33.86 -2.58
CA VAL A 310 13.61 -32.65 -3.40
C VAL A 310 14.90 -31.86 -3.27
N THR A 311 15.43 -31.35 -4.39
CA THR A 311 16.49 -30.35 -4.36
C THR A 311 15.86 -28.98 -4.55
N VAL A 312 16.10 -28.07 -3.61
CA VAL A 312 15.71 -26.66 -3.70
C VAL A 312 16.96 -25.87 -4.09
N SER A 313 16.95 -25.24 -5.26
CA SER A 313 18.04 -24.36 -5.69
C SER A 313 18.09 -23.08 -4.84
N SER A 314 19.22 -22.36 -4.84
CA SER A 314 19.28 -21.06 -4.16
C SER A 314 18.20 -20.14 -4.71
N LEU A 315 17.62 -19.31 -3.85
CA LEU A 315 16.71 -18.24 -4.28
C LEU A 315 17.44 -17.23 -5.18
N ASP A 316 18.75 -17.06 -4.98
CA ASP A 316 19.64 -16.30 -5.87
C ASP A 316 19.70 -16.94 -7.28
N GLY A 317 19.41 -16.12 -8.30
CA GLY A 317 19.70 -16.44 -9.70
C GLY A 317 18.60 -17.18 -10.48
N ALA A 318 18.97 -17.65 -11.67
CA ALA A 318 18.06 -18.13 -12.71
C ALA A 318 17.80 -19.66 -12.71
N ALA A 319 18.15 -20.35 -11.62
CA ALA A 319 17.86 -21.78 -11.47
C ALA A 319 16.34 -22.03 -11.39
N LYS A 320 15.91 -23.26 -11.66
CA LYS A 320 14.50 -23.68 -11.47
C LYS A 320 14.33 -24.45 -10.16
N GLY A 321 13.17 -24.35 -9.53
CA GLY A 321 12.89 -25.04 -8.27
C GLY A 321 13.49 -24.31 -7.07
N ARG A 322 13.45 -22.98 -7.09
CA ARG A 322 14.00 -22.09 -6.05
C ARG A 322 13.16 -22.01 -4.77
N ALA A 323 11.95 -22.56 -4.82
CA ALA A 323 11.08 -22.70 -3.66
C ALA A 323 10.30 -24.03 -3.70
N LEU A 324 10.07 -24.57 -2.51
CA LEU A 324 9.24 -25.72 -2.25
C LEU A 324 8.01 -25.26 -1.46
N LYS A 325 6.82 -25.44 -2.03
CA LYS A 325 5.56 -25.31 -1.29
C LYS A 325 5.15 -26.67 -0.75
N VAL A 326 4.95 -26.79 0.56
CA VAL A 326 4.43 -27.99 1.21
C VAL A 326 3.03 -27.69 1.73
N VAL A 327 2.03 -28.42 1.23
CA VAL A 327 0.68 -28.37 1.81
C VAL A 327 0.63 -29.44 2.89
N ASP A 328 0.49 -29.01 4.14
CA ASP A 328 0.33 -29.91 5.29
C ASP A 328 -0.93 -30.78 5.09
N PRO A 329 -0.80 -32.12 4.97
CA PRO A 329 -1.94 -33.01 4.68
C PRO A 329 -2.93 -33.17 5.84
N VAL A 330 -2.61 -32.68 7.04
CA VAL A 330 -3.45 -32.77 8.24
C VAL A 330 -4.16 -31.44 8.54
N SER A 331 -3.50 -30.28 8.37
CA SER A 331 -4.13 -28.96 8.59
C SER A 331 -4.59 -28.25 7.32
N GLY A 332 -4.12 -28.66 6.14
CA GLY A 332 -4.31 -27.94 4.88
C GLY A 332 -3.55 -26.62 4.80
N GLN A 333 -2.66 -26.31 5.75
CA GLN A 333 -1.88 -25.08 5.78
C GLN A 333 -0.71 -25.14 4.79
N ASP A 334 -0.42 -23.99 4.18
CA ASP A 334 0.72 -23.82 3.29
C ASP A 334 1.98 -23.47 4.08
N TYR A 335 3.05 -24.22 3.85
CA TYR A 335 4.41 -23.92 4.29
C TYR A 335 5.30 -23.76 3.08
N TYR A 336 6.30 -22.91 3.17
CA TYR A 336 7.29 -22.72 2.13
C TYR A 336 8.67 -23.06 2.68
N VAL A 337 9.48 -23.74 1.87
CA VAL A 337 10.88 -24.01 2.17
C VAL A 337 11.71 -23.39 1.05
N GLU A 338 12.63 -22.52 1.43
CA GLU A 338 13.61 -21.88 0.55
C GLU A 338 15.03 -22.20 1.00
N TYR A 339 15.97 -21.98 0.10
CA TYR A 339 17.40 -22.09 0.35
C TYR A 339 18.06 -20.76 -0.02
N ARG A 340 18.82 -20.20 0.93
CA ARG A 340 19.46 -18.87 0.82
C ARG A 340 20.97 -19.02 0.96
N THR A 341 21.76 -18.19 0.29
CA THR A 341 23.22 -18.35 0.23
C THR A 341 23.97 -17.04 0.42
N ALA A 342 25.24 -17.10 0.81
CA ALA A 342 26.14 -15.95 0.82
C ALA A 342 26.61 -15.52 -0.59
N THR A 343 25.75 -15.68 -1.61
CA THR A 343 26.04 -15.35 -3.01
C THR A 343 24.96 -14.41 -3.55
N GLY A 344 25.05 -14.02 -4.82
CA GLY A 344 24.03 -13.17 -5.45
C GLY A 344 23.73 -11.89 -4.70
N THR A 345 22.45 -11.62 -4.49
CA THR A 345 21.93 -10.44 -3.79
C THR A 345 22.10 -10.61 -2.27
N ASP A 346 21.92 -11.83 -1.77
CA ASP A 346 21.98 -12.14 -0.34
C ASP A 346 23.40 -12.12 0.24
N ALA A 347 24.45 -12.09 -0.59
CA ALA A 347 25.84 -11.90 -0.14
C ALA A 347 26.04 -10.65 0.74
N THR A 348 25.21 -9.62 0.56
CA THR A 348 25.22 -8.38 1.36
C THR A 348 24.09 -8.30 2.40
N SER A 349 23.28 -9.36 2.53
CA SER A 349 22.28 -9.48 3.61
C SER A 349 22.94 -9.35 5.00
N PRO A 350 22.20 -8.96 6.05
CA PRO A 350 22.77 -8.88 7.41
C PRO A 350 23.26 -10.26 7.88
N GLU A 351 22.58 -11.33 7.45
CA GLU A 351 22.89 -12.73 7.76
C GLU A 351 24.26 -13.15 7.18
N PHE A 352 24.48 -12.94 5.88
CA PHE A 352 25.71 -13.35 5.22
C PHE A 352 26.79 -12.25 5.17
N GLY A 353 26.46 -11.02 5.56
CA GLY A 353 27.37 -9.87 5.61
C GLY A 353 28.44 -9.96 6.71
N GLY A 354 28.33 -10.91 7.65
CA GLY A 354 29.31 -11.12 8.72
C GLY A 354 29.04 -10.33 9.99
N ARG A 355 27.77 -9.96 10.20
CA ARG A 355 27.30 -9.46 11.48
C ARG A 355 27.29 -10.60 12.50
N SER A 356 27.43 -10.25 13.77
CA SER A 356 27.36 -11.21 14.86
C SER A 356 25.94 -11.76 15.05
N PRO A 357 25.78 -13.00 15.56
CA PRO A 357 24.49 -13.58 15.92
C PRO A 357 23.60 -12.65 16.76
N SER A 358 22.37 -12.47 16.33
CA SER A 358 21.32 -11.72 17.03
C SER A 358 20.38 -12.69 17.74
N CYS A 359 20.64 -12.92 19.02
CA CYS A 359 19.85 -13.80 19.89
C CYS A 359 19.01 -12.99 20.88
N ALA A 360 17.69 -13.08 20.79
CA ALA A 360 16.74 -12.36 21.64
C ALA A 360 15.83 -13.31 22.42
N LEU A 361 15.52 -12.96 23.68
CA LEU A 361 14.52 -13.67 24.47
C LEU A 361 13.12 -13.47 23.86
N VAL A 362 12.42 -14.57 23.60
CA VAL A 362 11.01 -14.56 23.18
C VAL A 362 10.06 -14.91 24.33
N GLY A 363 10.61 -15.28 25.48
CA GLY A 363 9.89 -15.57 26.73
C GLY A 363 10.84 -16.11 27.79
N SER A 364 10.34 -16.36 29.00
CA SER A 364 11.14 -16.94 30.09
C SER A 364 11.76 -18.27 29.65
N GLY A 365 13.10 -18.31 29.57
CA GLY A 365 13.86 -19.49 29.16
C GLY A 365 13.89 -19.79 27.65
N PHE A 366 13.27 -18.99 26.78
CA PHE A 366 13.25 -19.25 25.32
C PHE A 366 13.96 -18.15 24.54
N THR A 367 14.90 -18.54 23.67
CA THR A 367 15.72 -17.63 22.85
C THR A 367 15.54 -17.92 21.36
N ARG A 368 15.21 -16.90 20.57
CA ARG A 368 15.31 -16.96 19.09
C ARG A 368 16.62 -16.34 18.65
N CYS A 369 17.34 -17.00 17.76
CA CYS A 369 18.58 -16.53 17.16
C CYS A 369 18.42 -16.38 15.64
N ALA A 370 19.09 -15.37 15.09
CA ALA A 370 19.24 -15.07 13.67
C ALA A 370 20.66 -14.51 13.44
N LEU A 371 21.06 -14.27 12.18
CA LEU A 371 22.45 -13.91 11.83
C LEU A 371 23.44 -15.01 12.23
N THR A 372 23.03 -16.26 12.01
CA THR A 372 23.71 -17.49 12.46
C THR A 372 24.01 -18.48 11.33
N SER A 373 23.48 -18.27 10.12
CA SER A 373 23.69 -19.12 8.96
C SER A 373 25.17 -19.29 8.59
N ASP A 374 25.62 -20.52 8.32
CA ASP A 374 26.96 -20.76 7.77
C ASP A 374 27.03 -20.26 6.32
N LYS A 375 27.90 -19.26 6.09
CA LYS A 375 28.11 -18.63 4.78
C LYS A 375 28.63 -19.59 3.70
N THR A 376 29.32 -20.66 4.10
CA THR A 376 29.96 -21.61 3.18
C THR A 376 28.96 -22.62 2.63
N THR A 377 27.92 -22.93 3.39
CA THR A 377 26.86 -23.89 3.03
C THR A 377 25.53 -23.23 2.67
N GLY A 378 25.30 -21.98 3.08
CA GLY A 378 23.98 -21.34 3.03
C GLY A 378 23.05 -21.83 4.14
N SER A 379 21.76 -21.53 4.04
CA SER A 379 20.76 -21.93 5.04
C SER A 379 19.40 -22.27 4.44
N VAL A 380 18.76 -23.30 5.00
CA VAL A 380 17.40 -23.74 4.62
C VAL A 380 16.39 -23.13 5.56
N ARG A 381 15.35 -22.48 5.04
CA ARG A 381 14.40 -21.72 5.86
C ARG A 381 13.00 -22.26 5.68
N VAL A 382 12.26 -22.40 6.77
CA VAL A 382 10.83 -22.76 6.75
C VAL A 382 10.01 -21.51 7.06
N LEU A 383 9.13 -21.13 6.14
CA LEU A 383 8.32 -19.92 6.23
C LEU A 383 6.82 -20.22 6.16
N ARG A 384 6.03 -19.36 6.80
CA ARG A 384 4.57 -19.39 6.77
C ARG A 384 4.00 -18.03 6.36
N PRO A 385 3.04 -17.96 5.44
CA PRO A 385 2.15 -16.79 5.33
C PRO A 385 1.21 -16.78 6.53
N LEU A 386 1.17 -15.67 7.28
CA LEU A 386 0.34 -15.52 8.48
C LEU A 386 -0.28 -14.12 8.53
N THR A 387 -1.59 -14.05 8.77
CA THR A 387 -2.32 -12.79 8.95
C THR A 387 -2.26 -12.35 10.42
N LEU A 388 -1.32 -11.47 10.76
CA LEU A 388 -0.98 -11.14 12.16
C LEU A 388 -1.52 -9.79 12.66
N ALA A 389 -1.82 -8.85 11.76
CA ALA A 389 -2.20 -7.48 12.10
C ALA A 389 -3.38 -6.95 11.25
N GLY A 390 -4.45 -7.73 11.11
CA GLY A 390 -5.68 -7.31 10.43
C GLY A 390 -5.94 -8.09 9.15
N SER A 391 -5.89 -7.44 7.98
CA SER A 391 -6.12 -8.03 6.65
C SER A 391 -4.83 -8.46 5.94
N THR A 392 -3.71 -7.76 6.16
CA THR A 392 -2.45 -8.03 5.47
C THR A 392 -1.84 -9.38 5.89
N VAL A 393 -1.43 -10.16 4.89
CA VAL A 393 -0.67 -11.41 5.10
C VAL A 393 0.81 -11.06 5.20
N SER A 394 1.38 -11.28 6.38
CA SER A 394 2.80 -11.17 6.67
C SER A 394 3.50 -12.50 6.37
N THR A 395 4.79 -12.46 6.05
CA THR A 395 5.61 -13.69 5.99
C THR A 395 6.28 -13.89 7.34
N VAL A 396 6.35 -15.13 7.83
CA VAL A 396 7.07 -15.46 9.07
C VAL A 396 8.04 -16.60 8.84
N ALA A 397 9.32 -16.30 9.00
CA ALA A 397 10.38 -17.29 9.15
C ALA A 397 10.26 -17.98 10.51
N LEU A 398 10.23 -19.31 10.53
CA LEU A 398 10.12 -20.07 11.77
C LEU A 398 11.52 -20.30 12.37
N ALA A 399 11.64 -20.13 13.69
CA ALA A 399 12.82 -20.53 14.45
C ALA A 399 12.75 -22.03 14.75
N VAL A 400 13.51 -22.83 13.99
CA VAL A 400 13.31 -24.30 13.87
C VAL A 400 14.60 -25.11 13.96
N GLY A 401 15.75 -24.56 13.55
CA GLY A 401 17.05 -25.18 13.81
C GLY A 401 17.40 -25.05 15.28
N LEU A 402 18.23 -25.95 15.79
CA LEU A 402 18.79 -25.84 17.12
C LEU A 402 20.01 -24.90 17.06
N ASP A 403 20.19 -24.10 18.10
CA ASP A 403 21.39 -23.27 18.19
C ASP A 403 22.70 -24.10 18.22
N ALA A 404 23.84 -23.43 18.11
CA ALA A 404 25.16 -24.08 18.23
C ALA A 404 25.39 -24.87 19.54
N LYS A 405 24.53 -24.75 20.57
CA LYS A 405 24.56 -25.54 21.82
C LYS A 405 23.63 -26.75 21.78
N ARG A 406 22.81 -26.89 20.72
CA ARG A 406 21.77 -27.91 20.52
C ARG A 406 20.68 -27.90 21.60
N ASP A 407 20.35 -26.72 22.10
CA ASP A 407 19.34 -26.54 23.14
C ASP A 407 17.94 -26.31 22.51
N PRO A 408 16.93 -27.18 22.71
CA PRO A 408 15.59 -26.99 22.13
C PRO A 408 14.86 -25.70 22.59
N SER A 409 15.36 -25.02 23.63
CA SER A 409 14.88 -23.71 24.07
C SER A 409 15.56 -22.52 23.37
N ARG A 410 16.62 -22.77 22.58
CA ARG A 410 17.38 -21.78 21.80
C ARG A 410 17.38 -22.19 20.32
N ARG A 411 16.69 -21.44 19.47
CA ARG A 411 16.46 -21.84 18.07
C ARG A 411 16.85 -20.79 17.05
N ASP A 412 17.45 -21.26 15.97
CA ASP A 412 17.85 -20.48 14.79
C ASP A 412 16.72 -20.40 13.75
N THR A 413 16.66 -19.29 13.01
CA THR A 413 15.66 -19.00 11.96
C THR A 413 15.89 -19.76 10.64
N HIS A 414 16.68 -20.83 10.68
CA HIS A 414 16.98 -21.73 9.58
C HIS A 414 17.18 -23.16 10.11
N LEU A 415 17.43 -24.12 9.21
CA LEU A 415 17.84 -25.49 9.48
C LEU A 415 19.22 -25.74 8.86
N ASP A 416 20.09 -26.37 9.64
CA ASP A 416 21.40 -26.87 9.19
C ASP A 416 21.33 -28.29 8.60
N ALA A 417 22.43 -28.73 7.98
CA ALA A 417 22.53 -30.09 7.45
C ALA A 417 22.43 -31.16 8.56
N GLY A 418 21.49 -32.08 8.41
CA GLY A 418 21.12 -33.09 9.42
C GLY A 418 19.98 -32.68 10.34
N GLU A 419 19.55 -31.40 10.32
CA GLU A 419 18.42 -30.93 11.11
C GLU A 419 17.07 -31.21 10.46
N SER A 420 15.99 -31.08 11.24
CA SER A 420 14.64 -31.37 10.77
C SER A 420 13.59 -30.49 11.41
N PHE A 421 12.63 -30.04 10.62
CA PHE A 421 11.40 -29.40 11.09
C PHE A 421 10.21 -30.34 10.92
N THR A 422 9.25 -30.31 11.85
CA THR A 422 7.97 -30.99 11.75
C THR A 422 6.84 -30.03 12.11
N SER A 423 5.76 -30.01 11.32
CA SER A 423 4.62 -29.12 11.57
C SER A 423 3.90 -29.44 12.88
N ALA A 424 3.16 -28.47 13.43
CA ALA A 424 2.58 -28.51 14.78
C ALA A 424 1.69 -29.73 15.08
N ASN A 425 1.11 -30.33 14.04
CA ASN A 425 0.21 -31.47 14.07
C ASN A 425 0.87 -32.79 13.62
N GLY A 426 2.18 -32.80 13.34
CA GLY A 426 2.90 -33.93 12.75
C GLY A 426 2.53 -34.21 11.28
N GLY A 427 1.91 -33.25 10.59
CA GLY A 427 1.40 -33.37 9.23
C GLY A 427 2.48 -33.50 8.16
N PHE A 428 3.62 -32.83 8.32
CA PHE A 428 4.81 -33.12 7.53
C PHE A 428 6.10 -32.92 8.32
N THR A 429 7.17 -33.57 7.85
CA THR A 429 8.55 -33.36 8.30
C THR A 429 9.42 -32.98 7.10
N VAL A 430 10.29 -31.98 7.26
CA VAL A 430 11.38 -31.69 6.32
C VAL A 430 12.75 -31.95 6.97
N THR A 431 13.44 -32.88 6.34
CA THR A 431 14.80 -33.42 6.40
C THR A 431 15.93 -32.66 5.69
N VAL A 432 16.79 -31.84 6.29
CA VAL A 432 17.95 -31.33 5.51
C VAL A 432 19.02 -32.42 5.40
N ARG A 433 19.25 -32.99 4.21
CA ARG A 433 20.30 -34.00 4.02
C ARG A 433 21.69 -33.40 3.77
N SER A 434 21.73 -32.40 2.90
CA SER A 434 22.96 -31.70 2.52
C SER A 434 22.60 -30.40 1.83
N MET A 435 23.46 -29.40 1.90
CA MET A 435 23.32 -28.18 1.11
C MET A 435 24.69 -27.69 0.65
N THR A 436 24.76 -27.18 -0.58
CA THR A 436 25.93 -26.44 -1.08
C THR A 436 25.45 -25.32 -2.02
N PRO A 437 26.10 -24.14 -2.05
CA PRO A 437 25.61 -23.02 -2.87
C PRO A 437 25.44 -23.34 -4.35
N SER A 438 26.27 -24.24 -4.90
CA SER A 438 26.18 -24.70 -6.30
C SER A 438 25.27 -25.92 -6.52
N GLY A 439 25.00 -26.73 -5.48
CA GLY A 439 24.19 -27.95 -5.57
C GLY A 439 22.73 -27.78 -5.12
N GLY A 440 22.42 -26.68 -4.43
CA GLY A 440 21.14 -26.48 -3.76
C GLY A 440 21.06 -27.22 -2.41
N ALA A 441 19.94 -27.05 -1.72
CA ALA A 441 19.59 -27.82 -0.54
C ALA A 441 18.84 -29.10 -0.95
N VAL A 442 19.39 -30.25 -0.57
CA VAL A 442 18.79 -31.56 -0.77
C VAL A 442 17.98 -31.92 0.48
N LEU A 443 16.67 -32.00 0.30
CA LEU A 443 15.69 -32.21 1.35
C LEU A 443 15.02 -33.58 1.23
N ASP A 444 14.81 -34.25 2.36
CA ASP A 444 13.79 -35.30 2.49
C ASP A 444 12.51 -34.70 3.04
N VAL A 445 11.40 -34.80 2.30
CA VAL A 445 10.10 -34.32 2.75
C VAL A 445 9.17 -35.50 2.93
N SER A 446 8.69 -35.69 4.15
CA SER A 446 7.74 -36.75 4.50
C SER A 446 6.39 -36.13 4.82
N LEU A 447 5.36 -36.46 4.05
CA LEU A 447 3.97 -36.07 4.30
C LEU A 447 3.28 -37.18 5.08
N ALA A 448 2.68 -36.86 6.22
CA ALA A 448 2.04 -37.83 7.10
C ALA A 448 0.73 -38.38 6.54
N GLY A 449 0.19 -39.40 7.23
CA GLY A 449 -0.94 -40.21 6.76
C GLY A 449 -0.49 -41.54 6.14
N ARG A 450 -1.45 -42.36 5.70
CA ARG A 450 -1.14 -43.62 4.99
C ARG A 450 -1.02 -43.34 3.50
N ALA A 451 0.06 -43.81 2.89
CA ALA A 451 0.21 -43.79 1.44
C ALA A 451 -1.00 -44.48 0.80
N ALA A 452 -1.72 -43.78 -0.08
CA ALA A 452 -2.72 -44.42 -0.90
C ALA A 452 -2.02 -45.39 -1.86
N LYS A 453 -2.11 -46.70 -1.58
CA LYS A 453 -1.55 -47.74 -2.45
C LYS A 453 -2.18 -47.60 -3.83
N ALA A 454 -1.37 -47.31 -4.84
CA ALA A 454 -1.83 -47.00 -6.19
C ALA A 454 -2.80 -48.09 -6.72
N PRO A 455 -4.05 -47.74 -7.07
CA PRO A 455 -4.97 -48.68 -7.69
C PRO A 455 -4.55 -48.92 -9.14
N VAL A 456 -4.36 -50.18 -9.50
CA VAL A 456 -4.32 -50.60 -10.91
C VAL A 456 -5.75 -50.50 -11.47
N SER A 457 -5.89 -50.05 -12.72
CA SER A 457 -7.14 -49.58 -13.31
C SER A 457 -8.33 -50.56 -13.29
N ALA A 458 -9.43 -50.15 -12.65
CA ALA A 458 -10.82 -50.35 -13.08
C ALA A 458 -11.69 -49.29 -12.35
N PRO A 459 -12.76 -48.72 -12.95
CA PRO A 459 -13.34 -47.47 -12.46
C PRO A 459 -14.33 -47.59 -11.29
N ALA A 460 -14.36 -46.51 -10.48
CA ALA A 460 -15.23 -46.20 -9.34
C ALA A 460 -14.89 -46.87 -7.98
N PRO A 461 -15.19 -46.22 -6.82
CA PRO A 461 -15.82 -44.90 -6.62
C PRO A 461 -14.87 -43.82 -6.03
N THR A 462 -15.18 -42.55 -6.29
CA THR A 462 -14.47 -41.39 -5.71
C THR A 462 -15.21 -40.85 -4.47
N LEU A 463 -14.51 -40.71 -3.35
CA LEU A 463 -14.90 -39.77 -2.30
C LEU A 463 -14.25 -38.42 -2.62
N SER A 464 -15.02 -37.58 -3.31
CA SER A 464 -14.64 -36.22 -3.69
C SER A 464 -14.31 -35.38 -2.47
N ALA A 465 -13.40 -34.41 -2.62
CA ALA A 465 -13.43 -33.23 -1.76
C ALA A 465 -14.86 -32.63 -1.82
N PRO A 466 -15.40 -32.07 -0.72
CA PRO A 466 -16.69 -31.40 -0.77
C PRO A 466 -16.63 -30.33 -1.85
N ALA A 467 -17.50 -30.45 -2.86
CA ALA A 467 -17.49 -29.55 -4.00
C ALA A 467 -17.79 -28.12 -3.50
N ALA A 468 -17.03 -27.15 -3.97
CA ALA A 468 -17.27 -25.74 -3.67
C ALA A 468 -18.73 -25.39 -3.97
N ALA A 469 -19.43 -24.82 -2.99
CA ALA A 469 -20.85 -24.51 -3.12
C ALA A 469 -21.05 -23.50 -4.24
N THR A 470 -21.84 -23.88 -5.25
CA THR A 470 -22.11 -22.97 -6.36
C THR A 470 -22.96 -21.82 -5.86
N THR A 471 -22.58 -20.59 -6.21
CA THR A 471 -23.40 -19.42 -5.85
C THR A 471 -24.28 -18.99 -7.02
N THR A 472 -25.47 -18.48 -6.70
CA THR A 472 -26.35 -17.81 -7.66
C THR A 472 -26.44 -16.34 -7.29
N THR A 473 -26.05 -15.47 -8.22
CA THR A 473 -26.10 -14.01 -8.06
C THR A 473 -27.28 -13.43 -8.82
N ARG A 474 -28.13 -12.64 -8.14
CA ARG A 474 -29.30 -11.96 -8.73
C ARG A 474 -29.22 -10.46 -8.47
N LEU A 475 -29.01 -9.71 -9.54
CA LEU A 475 -29.08 -8.24 -9.53
C LEU A 475 -30.54 -7.78 -9.62
N SER A 476 -30.86 -6.73 -8.89
CA SER A 476 -32.13 -6.00 -8.94
C SER A 476 -31.87 -4.50 -8.76
N VAL A 477 -32.82 -3.67 -9.18
CA VAL A 477 -32.75 -2.20 -9.08
C VAL A 477 -34.02 -1.67 -8.44
N ASP A 478 -33.93 -0.59 -7.67
CA ASP A 478 -35.09 0.08 -7.07
C ASP A 478 -36.04 0.66 -8.14
N ARG A 479 -35.48 1.07 -9.28
CA ARG A 479 -36.20 1.52 -10.48
C ARG A 479 -35.34 1.38 -11.73
N THR A 480 -35.98 1.38 -12.89
CA THR A 480 -35.31 1.23 -14.20
C THR A 480 -34.99 2.55 -14.91
N ARG A 481 -35.31 3.70 -14.31
CA ARG A 481 -35.06 5.04 -14.87
C ARG A 481 -34.50 6.02 -13.86
N GLN A 482 -33.54 6.83 -14.30
CA GLN A 482 -33.13 8.06 -13.61
C GLN A 482 -32.84 9.17 -14.61
N THR A 483 -32.72 10.40 -14.15
CA THR A 483 -32.33 11.54 -14.97
C THR A 483 -30.88 11.90 -14.67
N TYR A 484 -30.10 12.31 -15.68
CA TYR A 484 -28.77 12.87 -15.47
C TYR A 484 -28.82 14.06 -14.49
N GLY A 485 -27.95 14.07 -13.49
CA GLY A 485 -27.93 15.04 -12.40
C GLY A 485 -28.91 14.73 -11.25
N SER A 486 -29.53 13.54 -11.20
CA SER A 486 -30.46 13.18 -10.12
C SER A 486 -29.78 13.20 -8.74
N SER A 487 -30.44 13.83 -7.77
CA SER A 487 -30.09 13.75 -6.35
C SER A 487 -30.57 12.46 -5.68
N THR A 488 -31.44 11.69 -6.35
CA THR A 488 -31.85 10.34 -5.97
C THR A 488 -31.33 9.35 -7.03
N PRO A 489 -30.05 8.93 -6.96
CA PRO A 489 -29.46 7.95 -7.88
C PRO A 489 -30.09 6.56 -7.74
N ILE A 490 -30.07 5.73 -8.79
CA ILE A 490 -30.60 4.34 -8.74
C ILE A 490 -29.80 3.52 -7.72
N THR A 491 -30.50 2.77 -6.88
CA THR A 491 -29.88 1.80 -5.97
C THR A 491 -30.02 0.41 -6.56
N THR A 492 -28.89 -0.24 -6.81
CA THR A 492 -28.86 -1.65 -7.18
C THR A 492 -28.70 -2.51 -5.92
N THR A 493 -29.42 -3.63 -5.87
CA THR A 493 -29.31 -4.64 -4.82
C THR A 493 -29.01 -5.97 -5.46
N THR A 494 -27.85 -6.53 -5.13
CA THR A 494 -27.42 -7.87 -5.52
C THR A 494 -27.71 -8.82 -4.37
N GLN A 495 -28.39 -9.93 -4.67
CA GLN A 495 -28.62 -11.05 -3.77
C GLN A 495 -27.72 -12.21 -4.20
N ILE A 496 -26.98 -12.79 -3.25
CA ILE A 496 -26.19 -14.00 -3.46
C ILE A 496 -26.84 -15.12 -2.64
N VAL A 497 -26.89 -16.32 -3.18
CA VAL A 497 -27.34 -17.54 -2.49
C VAL A 497 -26.35 -18.65 -2.79
N ALA A 498 -25.78 -19.28 -1.77
CA ALA A 498 -24.96 -20.49 -1.93
C ALA A 498 -25.86 -21.75 -1.99
N SER A 499 -25.52 -22.70 -2.86
CA SER A 499 -26.30 -23.92 -3.11
C SER A 499 -26.44 -24.84 -1.90
N ASP A 500 -25.51 -24.75 -0.95
CA ASP A 500 -25.49 -25.51 0.31
C ASP A 500 -26.21 -24.80 1.47
N GLY A 501 -26.73 -23.59 1.23
CA GLY A 501 -27.36 -22.75 2.26
C GLY A 501 -26.37 -22.03 3.19
N SER A 502 -25.05 -22.11 2.93
CA SER A 502 -24.06 -21.34 3.67
C SER A 502 -24.23 -19.84 3.44
N ALA A 503 -23.83 -19.03 4.43
CA ALA A 503 -23.84 -17.57 4.27
C ALA A 503 -22.80 -17.17 3.21
N PRO A 504 -23.19 -16.49 2.12
CA PRO A 504 -22.23 -16.06 1.10
C PRO A 504 -21.37 -14.93 1.65
N SER A 505 -20.05 -15.05 1.46
CA SER A 505 -19.09 -14.01 1.88
C SER A 505 -18.10 -13.75 0.75
N GLY A 506 -17.80 -12.48 0.50
CA GLY A 506 -17.05 -12.04 -0.67
C GLY A 506 -17.45 -10.63 -1.10
N THR A 507 -17.08 -10.28 -2.32
CA THR A 507 -17.26 -8.94 -2.90
C THR A 507 -18.15 -9.02 -4.14
N VAL A 508 -19.03 -8.03 -4.30
CA VAL A 508 -19.79 -7.79 -5.53
C VAL A 508 -19.25 -6.57 -6.23
N THR A 509 -18.96 -6.71 -7.52
CA THR A 509 -18.61 -5.60 -8.42
C THR A 509 -19.75 -5.38 -9.40
N LEU A 510 -20.32 -4.17 -9.42
CA LEU A 510 -21.31 -3.74 -10.39
C LEU A 510 -20.59 -3.16 -11.62
N ARG A 511 -20.94 -3.64 -12.81
CA ARG A 511 -20.42 -3.17 -14.10
C ARG A 511 -21.53 -2.68 -15.01
N ASP A 512 -21.22 -1.68 -15.83
CA ASP A 512 -22.01 -1.27 -16.99
C ASP A 512 -21.20 -1.57 -18.25
N GLY A 513 -21.58 -2.64 -18.96
CA GLY A 513 -20.69 -3.25 -19.96
C GLY A 513 -19.38 -3.72 -19.32
N THR A 514 -18.25 -3.14 -19.75
CA THR A 514 -16.92 -3.41 -19.19
C THR A 514 -16.55 -2.50 -18.01
N ALA A 515 -17.14 -1.29 -17.95
CA ALA A 515 -16.80 -0.28 -16.96
C ALA A 515 -17.31 -0.65 -15.56
N VAL A 516 -16.48 -0.46 -14.53
CA VAL A 516 -16.89 -0.64 -13.13
C VAL A 516 -17.68 0.58 -12.67
N VAL A 517 -18.88 0.35 -12.14
CA VAL A 517 -19.73 1.39 -11.52
C VAL A 517 -19.40 1.53 -10.03
N GLY A 518 -19.05 0.42 -9.38
CA GLY A 518 -18.60 0.37 -7.99
C GLY A 518 -18.57 -1.06 -7.47
N SER A 519 -17.96 -1.27 -6.30
CA SER A 519 -17.90 -2.55 -5.60
C SER A 519 -18.34 -2.41 -4.14
N THR A 520 -18.78 -3.51 -3.53
CA THR A 520 -19.07 -3.57 -2.09
C THR A 520 -19.04 -5.02 -1.57
N LYS A 521 -18.83 -5.19 -0.27
CA LYS A 521 -18.84 -6.50 0.39
C LYS A 521 -20.26 -7.04 0.54
N VAL A 522 -20.41 -8.36 0.45
CA VAL A 522 -21.67 -9.05 0.78
C VAL A 522 -21.91 -9.01 2.29
N GLY A 523 -23.07 -8.47 2.68
CA GLY A 523 -23.54 -8.42 4.06
C GLY A 523 -23.97 -9.80 4.59
N SER A 524 -24.19 -9.88 5.91
CA SER A 524 -24.58 -11.13 6.58
C SER A 524 -25.96 -11.68 6.18
N ASP A 525 -26.76 -10.89 5.47
CA ASP A 525 -28.04 -11.28 4.86
C ASP A 525 -27.90 -11.77 3.40
N GLY A 526 -26.67 -11.88 2.90
CA GLY A 526 -26.37 -12.26 1.52
C GLY A 526 -26.70 -11.16 0.50
N ARG A 527 -26.77 -9.90 0.91
CA ARG A 527 -27.00 -8.75 0.01
C ARG A 527 -25.78 -7.86 -0.13
N ALA A 528 -25.67 -7.21 -1.28
CA ALA A 528 -24.70 -6.16 -1.59
C ALA A 528 -25.41 -5.02 -2.34
N THR A 529 -25.26 -3.78 -1.89
CA THR A 529 -25.93 -2.61 -2.49
C THR A 529 -24.93 -1.63 -3.10
N VAL A 530 -25.07 -1.34 -4.39
CA VAL A 530 -24.24 -0.36 -5.11
C VAL A 530 -25.14 0.66 -5.79
N THR A 531 -24.82 1.94 -5.62
CA THR A 531 -25.58 3.06 -6.20
C THR A 531 -25.02 3.43 -7.57
N LEU A 532 -25.87 3.47 -8.60
CA LEU A 532 -25.50 3.96 -9.93
C LEU A 532 -25.47 5.50 -9.89
N PRO A 533 -24.32 6.18 -10.09
CA PRO A 533 -24.21 7.62 -9.88
C PRO A 533 -25.25 8.46 -10.64
N GLY A 534 -25.71 9.55 -10.04
CA GLY A 534 -26.58 10.52 -10.71
C GLY A 534 -25.91 11.20 -11.91
N THR A 535 -24.59 11.12 -12.00
CA THR A 535 -23.74 11.62 -13.11
C THR A 535 -23.45 10.58 -14.20
N THR A 536 -23.98 9.36 -14.12
CA THR A 536 -23.93 8.40 -15.23
C THR A 536 -24.51 9.05 -16.48
N ALA A 537 -23.82 8.97 -17.62
CA ALA A 537 -24.20 9.64 -18.87
C ALA A 537 -25.61 9.25 -19.33
N ALA A 538 -26.31 10.11 -20.07
CA ALA A 538 -27.65 9.81 -20.56
C ALA A 538 -27.62 8.77 -21.70
N GLY A 539 -28.32 7.65 -21.52
CA GLY A 539 -28.27 6.49 -22.42
C GLY A 539 -29.05 5.28 -21.88
N THR A 540 -28.81 4.12 -22.50
CA THR A 540 -29.24 2.82 -21.96
C THR A 540 -28.02 2.09 -21.43
N HIS A 541 -28.11 1.59 -20.20
CA HIS A 541 -27.02 0.98 -19.45
C HIS A 541 -27.39 -0.47 -19.15
N GLN A 542 -26.41 -1.36 -19.25
CA GLN A 542 -26.58 -2.80 -19.21
C GLN A 542 -25.81 -3.34 -18.01
N LEU A 543 -26.46 -3.28 -16.85
CA LEU A 543 -25.83 -3.54 -15.57
C LEU A 543 -25.67 -5.03 -15.30
N ARG A 544 -24.48 -5.46 -14.87
CA ARG A 544 -24.19 -6.82 -14.40
C ARG A 544 -23.48 -6.75 -13.05
N ALA A 545 -23.85 -7.62 -12.13
CA ALA A 545 -23.12 -7.83 -10.89
C ALA A 545 -22.30 -9.11 -10.98
N SER A 546 -21.01 -9.02 -10.64
CA SER A 546 -20.09 -10.16 -10.54
C SER A 546 -19.75 -10.37 -9.06
N PHE A 547 -20.01 -11.57 -8.53
CA PHE A 547 -19.66 -11.97 -7.17
C PHE A 547 -18.38 -12.81 -7.17
N VAL A 548 -17.41 -12.42 -6.34
CA VAL A 548 -16.18 -13.17 -6.06
C VAL A 548 -16.21 -13.57 -4.58
N PRO A 549 -16.19 -14.88 -4.24
CA PRO A 549 -16.24 -15.34 -2.86
C PRO A 549 -14.90 -15.11 -2.14
N ALA A 550 -14.97 -14.86 -0.83
CA ALA A 550 -13.80 -14.66 0.03
C ALA A 550 -13.02 -15.95 0.33
N THR A 551 -13.53 -17.11 -0.09
CA THR A 551 -12.88 -18.42 0.09
C THR A 551 -13.21 -19.35 -1.09
N SER A 552 -12.36 -20.34 -1.34
CA SER A 552 -12.57 -21.39 -2.33
C SER A 552 -13.69 -22.40 -1.97
N ALA A 553 -14.32 -22.27 -0.80
CA ALA A 553 -15.47 -23.10 -0.40
C ALA A 553 -16.76 -22.74 -1.15
N GLN A 554 -16.80 -21.58 -1.80
CA GLN A 554 -17.89 -21.14 -2.68
C GLN A 554 -17.32 -20.83 -4.07
N THR A 555 -18.14 -20.88 -5.12
CA THR A 555 -17.72 -20.44 -6.47
C THR A 555 -18.14 -19.00 -6.77
N ALA A 556 -17.38 -18.31 -7.62
CA ALA A 556 -17.81 -17.06 -8.23
C ALA A 556 -19.09 -17.24 -9.08
N SER A 557 -19.86 -16.17 -9.26
CA SER A 557 -21.03 -16.15 -10.15
C SER A 557 -21.39 -14.75 -10.63
N ASP A 558 -22.02 -14.66 -11.79
CA ASP A 558 -22.53 -13.41 -12.36
C ASP A 558 -24.06 -13.36 -12.34
N SER A 559 -24.62 -12.15 -12.26
CA SER A 559 -26.04 -11.92 -12.52
C SER A 559 -26.40 -11.96 -14.01
N SER A 560 -27.69 -12.12 -14.30
CA SER A 560 -28.24 -11.65 -15.57
C SER A 560 -28.04 -10.14 -15.73
N VAL A 561 -28.04 -9.65 -16.96
CA VAL A 561 -28.00 -8.21 -17.25
C VAL A 561 -29.33 -7.56 -16.86
N VAL A 562 -29.27 -6.42 -16.19
CA VAL A 562 -30.43 -5.56 -15.87
C VAL A 562 -30.27 -4.24 -16.61
N GLY A 563 -31.21 -3.97 -17.53
CA GLY A 563 -31.24 -2.72 -18.29
C GLY A 563 -31.82 -1.57 -17.47
N VAL A 564 -31.13 -0.43 -17.47
CA VAL A 564 -31.67 0.85 -16.96
C VAL A 564 -31.47 1.97 -17.98
N THR A 565 -32.36 2.96 -17.97
CA THR A 565 -32.25 4.15 -18.83
C THR A 565 -31.92 5.38 -18.01
N VAL A 566 -30.89 6.11 -18.41
CA VAL A 566 -30.62 7.47 -17.92
C VAL A 566 -31.17 8.47 -18.93
N ASP A 567 -32.25 9.15 -18.55
CA ASP A 567 -32.87 10.20 -19.36
C ASP A 567 -32.05 11.51 -19.25
N LYS A 568 -32.03 12.29 -20.34
CA LYS A 568 -31.35 13.60 -20.37
C LYS A 568 -32.02 14.58 -19.39
N ALA A 569 -31.21 15.37 -18.68
CA ALA A 569 -31.71 16.46 -17.84
C ALA A 569 -32.58 17.43 -18.67
N SER A 570 -33.76 17.78 -18.18
CA SER A 570 -34.58 18.83 -18.81
C SER A 570 -33.89 20.19 -18.64
N SER A 571 -33.94 21.02 -19.68
CA SER A 571 -33.41 22.39 -19.61
C SER A 571 -34.46 23.44 -19.88
N SER A 572 -34.18 24.65 -19.43
CA SER A 572 -34.92 25.86 -19.78
C SER A 572 -33.93 26.93 -20.26
N SER A 573 -34.34 27.73 -21.24
CA SER A 573 -33.54 28.81 -21.81
C SER A 573 -34.22 30.16 -21.59
N ALA A 574 -33.47 31.16 -21.14
CA ALA A 574 -33.90 32.54 -21.03
C ALA A 574 -33.06 33.43 -21.96
N LEU A 575 -33.71 34.35 -22.68
CA LEU A 575 -33.07 35.33 -23.56
C LEU A 575 -33.28 36.73 -22.98
N THR A 576 -32.19 37.45 -22.73
CA THR A 576 -32.20 38.82 -22.20
C THR A 576 -31.30 39.74 -23.03
N ARG A 577 -31.42 41.05 -22.83
CA ARG A 577 -30.54 42.03 -23.49
C ARG A 577 -29.11 41.88 -22.96
N GLY A 578 -28.14 41.95 -23.86
CA GLY A 578 -26.72 42.03 -23.49
C GLY A 578 -26.34 43.42 -22.97
N THR A 579 -25.06 43.59 -22.65
CA THR A 579 -24.50 44.87 -22.19
C THR A 579 -24.44 45.92 -23.30
N THR A 580 -24.36 45.50 -24.56
CA THR A 580 -24.39 46.40 -25.72
C THR A 580 -25.82 46.64 -26.17
N ALA A 581 -26.29 47.88 -26.10
CA ALA A 581 -27.66 48.23 -26.50
C ALA A 581 -27.92 47.94 -27.99
N ILE A 582 -28.97 47.16 -28.27
CA ILE A 582 -29.41 46.86 -29.63
C ILE A 582 -29.93 48.15 -30.27
N THR A 583 -29.15 48.72 -31.19
CA THR A 583 -29.40 49.99 -31.88
C THR A 583 -29.13 49.83 -33.37
N LYS A 584 -29.79 50.66 -34.18
CA LYS A 584 -29.70 50.60 -35.65
C LYS A 584 -28.25 50.86 -36.11
N ASN A 585 -27.78 50.10 -37.09
CA ASN A 585 -26.43 50.20 -37.67
C ASN A 585 -25.26 49.98 -36.67
N LYS A 586 -25.51 49.37 -35.50
CA LYS A 586 -24.45 48.93 -34.58
C LYS A 586 -24.51 47.42 -34.35
N ALA A 587 -23.36 46.81 -34.14
CA ALA A 587 -23.27 45.45 -33.61
C ALA A 587 -23.81 45.43 -32.18
N ALA A 588 -24.51 44.37 -31.80
CA ALA A 588 -25.13 44.25 -30.49
C ALA A 588 -24.96 42.85 -29.92
N THR A 589 -25.30 42.70 -28.63
CA THR A 589 -25.21 41.41 -27.93
C THR A 589 -26.52 41.09 -27.23
N VAL A 590 -26.81 39.80 -27.10
CA VAL A 590 -27.85 39.28 -26.22
C VAL A 590 -27.21 38.30 -25.24
N THR A 591 -27.80 38.15 -24.06
CA THR A 591 -27.39 37.11 -23.11
C THR A 591 -28.41 35.98 -23.17
N VAL A 592 -27.91 34.75 -23.23
CA VAL A 592 -28.73 33.55 -23.08
C VAL A 592 -28.27 32.81 -21.82
N THR A 593 -29.23 32.43 -20.98
CA THR A 593 -29.00 31.63 -19.79
C THR A 593 -29.75 30.31 -19.94
N VAL A 594 -29.02 29.21 -19.86
CA VAL A 594 -29.52 27.83 -19.85
C VAL A 594 -29.47 27.33 -18.41
N SER A 595 -30.59 26.83 -17.90
CA SER A 595 -30.68 26.19 -16.58
C SER A 595 -31.20 24.76 -16.74
N ALA A 596 -30.51 23.80 -16.12
CA ALA A 596 -30.90 22.40 -16.07
C ALA A 596 -30.74 21.91 -14.60
N PRO A 597 -31.82 21.52 -13.91
CA PRO A 597 -31.74 21.01 -12.54
C PRO A 597 -30.78 19.82 -12.43
N GLY A 598 -29.98 19.78 -11.37
CA GLY A 598 -28.94 18.76 -11.19
C GLY A 598 -27.67 18.95 -12.04
N VAL A 599 -27.65 19.90 -12.97
CA VAL A 599 -26.52 20.15 -13.87
C VAL A 599 -26.02 21.59 -13.71
N PRO A 600 -25.06 21.87 -12.80
CA PRO A 600 -24.62 23.23 -12.49
C PRO A 600 -23.86 23.92 -13.63
N ARG A 601 -23.38 23.16 -14.62
CA ARG A 601 -22.56 23.65 -15.74
C ARG A 601 -23.02 23.01 -17.06
N PRO A 602 -24.22 23.35 -17.57
CA PRO A 602 -24.71 22.80 -18.83
C PRO A 602 -23.90 23.36 -20.00
N THR A 603 -23.54 22.50 -20.95
CA THR A 603 -22.75 22.86 -22.14
C THR A 603 -23.58 22.70 -23.41
N GLY A 604 -23.18 23.35 -24.52
CA GLY A 604 -23.75 23.14 -25.85
C GLY A 604 -24.07 24.42 -26.60
N THR A 605 -24.57 24.29 -27.83
CA THR A 605 -24.74 25.42 -28.75
C THR A 605 -26.07 26.15 -28.56
N VAL A 606 -26.01 27.48 -28.58
CA VAL A 606 -27.16 28.39 -28.59
C VAL A 606 -27.22 29.12 -29.92
N THR A 607 -28.40 29.11 -30.55
CA THR A 607 -28.70 29.82 -31.80
C THR A 607 -29.79 30.86 -31.54
N VAL A 608 -29.52 32.12 -31.87
CA VAL A 608 -30.50 33.22 -31.76
C VAL A 608 -31.08 33.50 -33.14
N THR A 609 -32.41 33.52 -33.22
CA THR A 609 -33.17 33.78 -34.45
C THR A 609 -34.00 35.05 -34.34
N SER A 610 -34.21 35.73 -35.47
CA SER A 610 -35.12 36.86 -35.64
C SER A 610 -36.08 36.55 -36.78
N GLY A 611 -37.38 36.42 -36.50
CA GLY A 611 -38.39 36.10 -37.53
C GLY A 611 -38.08 34.81 -38.32
N GLY A 612 -37.47 33.82 -37.66
CA GLY A 612 -37.06 32.54 -38.26
C GLY A 612 -35.67 32.51 -38.92
N ARG A 613 -34.98 33.65 -39.08
CA ARG A 613 -33.59 33.69 -39.58
C ARG A 613 -32.59 33.73 -38.43
N THR A 614 -31.52 32.94 -38.49
CA THR A 614 -30.39 33.02 -37.55
C THR A 614 -29.73 34.39 -37.63
N VAL A 615 -29.49 35.01 -36.47
CA VAL A 615 -28.82 36.32 -36.32
C VAL A 615 -27.57 36.26 -35.43
N GLY A 616 -27.33 35.13 -34.77
CA GLY A 616 -26.14 34.90 -33.94
C GLY A 616 -26.09 33.48 -33.39
N THR A 617 -24.89 32.98 -33.11
CA THR A 617 -24.63 31.66 -32.53
C THR A 617 -23.49 31.74 -31.53
N ALA A 618 -23.57 31.01 -30.41
CA ALA A 618 -22.47 30.87 -29.46
C ALA A 618 -22.54 29.53 -28.72
N THR A 619 -21.44 29.11 -28.12
CA THR A 619 -21.37 27.90 -27.29
C THR A 619 -21.41 28.26 -25.82
N VAL A 620 -22.27 27.59 -25.05
CA VAL A 620 -22.22 27.59 -23.58
C VAL A 620 -21.13 26.61 -23.17
N SER A 621 -20.09 27.13 -22.55
CA SER A 621 -18.96 26.38 -21.98
C SER A 621 -19.12 26.20 -20.46
N ALA A 622 -18.37 25.26 -19.87
CA ALA A 622 -18.57 24.83 -18.48
C ALA A 622 -18.19 25.91 -17.45
N ASP A 623 -17.21 26.76 -17.78
CA ASP A 623 -16.82 27.96 -17.04
C ASP A 623 -17.97 28.97 -16.93
N GLY A 624 -18.71 29.19 -18.02
CA GLY A 624 -19.85 30.11 -18.11
C GLY A 624 -21.08 29.73 -17.27
N ALA A 625 -21.09 28.55 -16.63
CA ALA A 625 -22.14 28.10 -15.71
C ALA A 625 -23.58 28.26 -16.27
N GLY A 626 -23.77 27.91 -17.55
CA GLY A 626 -25.06 28.05 -18.25
C GLY A 626 -25.31 29.41 -18.91
N ARG A 627 -24.48 30.43 -18.68
CA ARG A 627 -24.64 31.77 -19.25
C ARG A 627 -23.67 32.01 -20.42
N VAL A 628 -24.20 32.52 -21.54
CA VAL A 628 -23.39 32.90 -22.72
C VAL A 628 -23.84 34.27 -23.27
N THR A 629 -22.88 35.06 -23.74
CA THR A 629 -23.16 36.28 -24.51
C THR A 629 -23.08 35.94 -25.99
N VAL A 630 -24.20 36.10 -26.71
CA VAL A 630 -24.29 35.84 -28.14
C VAL A 630 -24.15 37.17 -28.89
N PRO A 631 -23.15 37.34 -29.78
CA PRO A 631 -23.13 38.47 -30.70
C PRO A 631 -24.29 38.32 -31.69
N VAL A 632 -25.09 39.36 -31.85
CA VAL A 632 -26.15 39.43 -32.86
C VAL A 632 -25.78 40.46 -33.92
N GLY A 633 -26.00 40.07 -35.19
CA GLY A 633 -25.63 40.90 -36.34
C GLY A 633 -26.28 42.29 -36.36
N THR A 634 -25.67 43.20 -37.11
CA THR A 634 -26.12 44.59 -37.22
C THR A 634 -27.50 44.71 -37.85
N PHE A 635 -28.46 45.28 -37.11
CA PHE A 635 -29.80 45.56 -37.62
C PHE A 635 -29.82 46.89 -38.38
N THR A 636 -30.01 46.83 -39.70
CA THR A 636 -29.91 48.02 -40.59
C THR A 636 -31.25 48.69 -40.90
N ARG A 637 -32.38 48.01 -40.66
CA ARG A 637 -33.74 48.54 -40.87
C ARG A 637 -34.36 48.96 -39.53
N GLY A 638 -35.20 49.99 -39.56
CA GLY A 638 -36.10 50.28 -38.43
C GLY A 638 -37.26 49.28 -38.41
N GLY A 639 -37.91 49.14 -37.26
CA GLY A 639 -39.07 48.26 -37.07
C GLY A 639 -38.96 47.35 -35.84
N THR A 640 -39.90 46.41 -35.75
CA THR A 640 -40.02 45.47 -34.64
C THR A 640 -39.37 44.13 -34.97
N TYR A 641 -38.35 43.76 -34.22
CA TYR A 641 -37.65 42.49 -34.27
C TYR A 641 -38.13 41.58 -33.14
N VAL A 642 -38.44 40.33 -33.46
CA VAL A 642 -38.88 39.32 -32.49
C VAL A 642 -37.82 38.23 -32.42
N LEU A 643 -37.03 38.27 -31.34
CA LEU A 643 -35.90 37.38 -31.12
C LEU A 643 -36.30 36.16 -30.28
N SER A 644 -35.71 35.01 -30.58
CA SER A 644 -35.83 33.77 -29.80
C SER A 644 -34.51 33.01 -29.82
N ALA A 645 -34.10 32.49 -28.66
CA ALA A 645 -32.93 31.63 -28.54
C ALA A 645 -33.37 30.15 -28.49
N SER A 646 -32.67 29.29 -29.24
CA SER A 646 -32.75 27.83 -29.11
C SER A 646 -31.41 27.30 -28.62
N TYR A 647 -31.45 26.51 -27.55
CA TYR A 647 -30.34 25.73 -27.04
C TYR A 647 -30.47 24.29 -27.54
N ALA A 648 -29.44 23.79 -28.21
CA ALA A 648 -29.46 22.49 -28.89
C ALA A 648 -29.40 21.27 -27.94
N GLY A 649 -29.14 21.48 -26.65
CA GLY A 649 -28.83 20.40 -25.72
C GLY A 649 -27.37 19.96 -25.76
N SER A 650 -27.11 18.80 -25.16
CA SER A 650 -25.83 18.09 -25.18
C SER A 650 -26.08 16.57 -25.12
N GLY A 651 -25.03 15.76 -24.94
CA GLY A 651 -25.20 14.32 -24.66
C GLY A 651 -26.11 14.04 -23.46
N ASN A 652 -26.04 14.89 -22.42
CA ASN A 652 -26.67 14.68 -21.12
C ASN A 652 -27.83 15.65 -20.80
N VAL A 653 -28.01 16.71 -21.58
CA VAL A 653 -29.02 17.76 -21.35
C VAL A 653 -29.91 17.93 -22.58
N SER A 654 -31.23 18.00 -22.38
CA SER A 654 -32.22 18.17 -23.44
C SER A 654 -32.23 19.59 -24.00
N ALA A 655 -32.58 19.72 -25.28
CA ALA A 655 -32.76 21.01 -25.96
C ALA A 655 -33.89 21.85 -25.31
N SER A 656 -33.81 23.18 -25.43
CA SER A 656 -34.89 24.09 -25.00
C SER A 656 -34.93 25.37 -25.83
N VAL A 657 -36.06 26.08 -25.79
CA VAL A 657 -36.30 27.33 -26.53
C VAL A 657 -36.76 28.41 -25.56
N SER A 658 -36.24 29.63 -25.72
CA SER A 658 -36.61 30.77 -24.89
C SER A 658 -37.99 31.34 -25.22
N LYS A 659 -38.57 32.05 -24.24
CA LYS A 659 -39.63 33.03 -24.55
C LYS A 659 -39.10 34.07 -25.55
N ARG A 660 -39.99 34.65 -26.34
CA ARG A 660 -39.65 35.64 -27.38
C ARG A 660 -39.34 36.99 -26.74
N MET A 661 -38.25 37.64 -27.17
CA MET A 661 -37.88 39.00 -26.79
C MET A 661 -38.22 39.97 -27.92
N ILE A 662 -38.99 41.02 -27.63
CA ILE A 662 -39.33 42.06 -28.61
C ILE A 662 -38.32 43.20 -28.51
N VAL A 663 -37.79 43.62 -29.66
CA VAL A 663 -36.86 44.74 -29.80
C VAL A 663 -37.41 45.69 -30.86
N VAL A 664 -37.68 46.93 -30.49
CA VAL A 664 -38.14 47.97 -31.42
C VAL A 664 -36.98 48.91 -31.72
N LEU A 665 -36.60 49.02 -33.00
CA LEU A 665 -35.62 49.97 -33.49
C LEU A 665 -36.34 51.09 -34.23
N ARG A 666 -36.04 52.34 -33.86
CA ARG A 666 -36.50 53.54 -34.57
C ARG A 666 -35.45 53.91 -35.64
#